data_AF-B4M0S0-F1
#
_entry.id   AF-B4M0S0-F1
#
_cell.length_a   1.000
_cell.length_b   1.000
_cell.length_c   1.000
_cell.angle_alpha   90.00
_cell.angle_beta   90.00
_cell.angle_gamma   90.00
#
_symmetry.space_group_name_H-M   'P 1'
#
loop_
_entity.id
_entity.type
_entity.pdbx_description
1 polymer ?
#
loop_
_entity_poly.entity_id
_entity_poly.type
_entity_poly.pdbx_seq_one_letter_code
_entity_poly.pdbx_strand_id
1 'polypeptide(L)'
;MIRQRHSCPLLVLPLLLLALLLLCNDTASIAIAPSTFGTAIARAGKISNTLKETTAWKTLTSHPNSLVQLLPSRAMRVVQEVVRSLRKEREIVASTTLGQVRGRYQKYRSGERGGYYSFKGMRYGAAPIGARRFRSALPEKPWSGVRDASREGQSCPHKNMILDTFKGDEDCLFLNVFTTRMPKEDEAQPKLPVMVWLHGGGFSFGSGNSFLYGPDYLVAEDIVLVTLNYRLGPLGFLTAGPDAPGNQGLKDQVLALQWVRDNIAAFGGDPEQVTIFGESAGASSVQLLLLSPLAKGLFQRAISQSGSALNPWSMAASSGQRAARLAANLGYVGANNTEEILDFLRRVPAMKLVEAAPTTLTAEDQRNNIGLPFVPVVEGYWNQDSQEELYLEQPFLTEHPSDMYQAHNFNSEVPYMTGYNTHEAMLFIRRLRKNPQLLNIIENDFGRLVPQDLNVTQSHDRVTREIRSFYLGNKHVGLESVDEMIALLTDLMFLQGIRRTARNHAKYGNAPVYMYRFSFDGALGLYKRMLGIPRPGVCHGDEMGYLFKFGFFNLSLDPKSMEVQVKNRMVRMWTNFAKYGTPTPNFEDPILTAKWAPIDATNVMNSLNYLDISHELNMKTNPEPERQRFWDEMYQHYNGAAM
;
A
#
# COMPACT_ATOMS: atom_id res chain seq x y z
N MET A 1 9.55 -20.66 70.11
CA MET A 1 9.31 -19.19 70.24
C MET A 1 9.97 -18.53 69.03
N ILE A 2 9.29 -18.12 67.94
CA ILE A 2 8.37 -16.95 67.75
C ILE A 2 9.06 -15.67 68.26
N ARG A 3 9.32 -14.57 67.53
CA ARG A 3 8.70 -13.81 66.40
C ARG A 3 9.83 -12.92 65.77
N GLN A 4 9.76 -12.27 64.61
CA GLN A 4 8.68 -11.48 64.01
C GLN A 4 8.93 -11.20 62.50
N ARG A 5 7.83 -11.05 61.73
CA ARG A 5 7.73 -10.88 60.26
C ARG A 5 7.68 -9.40 59.86
N HIS A 6 8.29 -9.05 58.72
CA HIS A 6 7.94 -7.87 57.91
C HIS A 6 6.93 -8.25 56.81
N SER A 7 5.88 -7.45 56.64
CA SER A 7 4.75 -7.67 55.74
C SER A 7 4.89 -6.85 54.44
N CYS A 8 4.49 -7.49 53.35
CA CYS A 8 4.57 -7.13 51.93
C CYS A 8 3.60 -6.00 51.48
N PRO A 9 3.92 -5.18 50.45
CA PRO A 9 2.96 -4.38 49.70
C PRO A 9 2.53 -5.14 48.42
N LEU A 10 1.72 -6.19 48.57
CA LEU A 10 1.21 -7.00 47.45
C LEU A 10 -0.33 -6.99 47.36
N LEU A 11 -0.99 -6.18 48.20
CA LEU A 11 -2.46 -6.18 48.36
C LEU A 11 -3.20 -5.10 47.56
N VAL A 12 -2.53 -4.14 46.94
CA VAL A 12 -3.20 -2.95 46.35
C VAL A 12 -3.73 -3.20 44.92
N LEU A 13 -3.06 -4.05 44.14
CA LEU A 13 -3.45 -4.36 42.76
C LEU A 13 -4.72 -5.23 42.64
N PRO A 14 -4.91 -6.26 43.49
CA PRO A 14 -6.16 -7.01 43.53
C PRO A 14 -7.35 -6.13 43.90
N LEU A 15 -7.17 -5.16 44.81
CA LEU A 15 -8.20 -4.21 45.23
C LEU A 15 -8.65 -3.26 44.11
N LEU A 16 -7.71 -2.81 43.26
CA LEU A 16 -8.01 -1.97 42.09
C LEU A 16 -8.73 -2.75 40.98
N LEU A 17 -8.31 -4.00 40.74
CA LEU A 17 -8.98 -4.92 39.81
C LEU A 17 -10.39 -5.31 40.31
N LEU A 18 -10.55 -5.53 41.61
CA LEU A 18 -11.85 -5.83 42.23
C LEU A 18 -12.80 -4.62 42.14
N ALA A 19 -12.30 -3.40 42.36
CA ALA A 19 -13.09 -2.17 42.21
C ALA A 19 -13.55 -1.95 40.75
N LEU A 20 -12.70 -2.25 39.76
CA LEU A 20 -13.05 -2.18 38.33
C LEU A 20 -14.02 -3.29 37.88
N LEU A 21 -13.90 -4.49 38.44
CA LEU A 21 -14.83 -5.60 38.22
C LEU A 21 -16.22 -5.31 38.82
N LEU A 22 -16.27 -4.68 40.00
CA LEU A 22 -17.52 -4.25 40.64
C LEU A 22 -18.22 -3.12 39.87
N LEU A 23 -17.47 -2.30 39.10
CA LEU A 23 -18.01 -1.24 38.25
C LEU A 23 -18.52 -1.74 36.88
N CYS A 24 -18.18 -2.97 36.47
CA CYS A 24 -18.52 -3.52 35.14
C CYS A 24 -19.58 -4.64 35.18
N ASN A 25 -20.17 -4.94 36.34
CA ASN A 25 -21.24 -5.91 36.47
C ASN A 25 -22.59 -5.20 36.41
N ASP A 26 -23.36 -5.44 35.34
CA ASP A 26 -24.61 -4.75 34.97
C ASP A 26 -25.82 -5.03 35.90
N THR A 27 -25.63 -5.34 37.19
CA THR A 27 -26.75 -5.66 38.10
C THR A 27 -26.74 -4.98 39.47
N ALA A 28 -25.83 -4.04 39.77
CA ALA A 28 -25.96 -3.23 40.98
C ALA A 28 -25.37 -1.82 40.82
N SER A 29 -26.23 -0.80 40.80
CA SER A 29 -25.83 0.59 40.99
C SER A 29 -25.33 0.79 42.43
N ILE A 30 -24.01 0.85 42.61
CA ILE A 30 -23.42 1.37 43.85
C ILE A 30 -22.88 2.77 43.54
N ALA A 31 -23.62 3.79 43.96
CA ALA A 31 -23.15 5.17 43.91
C ALA A 31 -22.02 5.34 44.94
N ILE A 32 -20.79 5.58 44.46
CA ILE A 32 -19.65 5.93 45.32
C ILE A 32 -19.59 7.46 45.41
N ALA A 33 -19.57 7.99 46.64
CA ALA A 33 -19.54 9.43 46.90
C ALA A 33 -18.29 10.11 46.27
N PRO A 34 -18.40 11.35 45.73
CA PRO A 34 -17.30 12.07 45.07
C PRO A 34 -16.04 12.26 45.94
N SER A 35 -16.21 12.33 47.26
CA SER A 35 -15.12 12.48 48.22
C SER A 35 -14.16 11.29 48.25
N THR A 36 -14.65 10.08 47.95
CA THR A 36 -13.87 8.83 47.94
C THR A 36 -13.05 8.66 46.65
N PHE A 37 -13.56 9.18 45.52
CA PHE A 37 -12.85 9.18 44.23
C PHE A 37 -11.72 10.23 44.21
N GLY A 38 -11.97 11.41 44.78
CA GLY A 38 -10.94 12.44 44.95
C GLY A 38 -9.77 12.02 45.84
N THR A 39 -10.03 11.28 46.92
CA THR A 39 -8.97 10.72 47.77
C THR A 39 -8.21 9.56 47.12
N ALA A 40 -8.88 8.77 46.27
CA ALA A 40 -8.24 7.70 45.49
C ALA A 40 -7.27 8.26 44.42
N ILE A 41 -7.67 9.30 43.69
CA ILE A 41 -6.80 9.99 42.71
C ILE A 41 -5.64 10.72 43.40
N ALA A 42 -5.88 11.40 44.53
CA ALA A 42 -4.83 12.08 45.27
C ALA A 42 -3.79 11.09 45.86
N ARG A 43 -4.22 9.92 46.33
CA ARG A 43 -3.31 8.84 46.75
C ARG A 43 -2.59 8.19 45.57
N ALA A 44 -3.25 7.97 44.44
CA ALA A 44 -2.61 7.44 43.23
C ALA A 44 -1.54 8.39 42.66
N GLY A 45 -1.79 9.70 42.67
CA GLY A 45 -0.81 10.73 42.29
C GLY A 45 0.42 10.77 43.23
N LYS A 46 0.21 10.55 44.54
CA LYS A 46 1.32 10.45 45.52
C LYS A 46 2.15 9.16 45.37
N ILE A 47 1.53 8.06 44.91
CA ILE A 47 2.19 6.75 44.68
C ILE A 47 2.91 6.72 43.33
N SER A 48 2.41 7.44 42.31
CA SER A 48 3.08 7.55 41.00
C SER A 48 4.45 8.23 41.09
N ASN A 49 4.63 9.16 42.03
CA ASN A 49 5.91 9.86 42.24
C ASN A 49 6.99 8.98 42.89
N THR A 50 6.66 7.79 43.40
CA THR A 50 7.59 6.87 44.07
C THR A 50 7.84 5.55 43.31
N LEU A 51 7.10 5.29 42.22
CA LEU A 51 7.26 4.08 41.41
C LEU A 51 8.41 4.23 40.40
N LYS A 52 9.60 3.74 40.76
CA LYS A 52 10.61 3.36 39.77
C LYS A 52 10.13 2.10 39.05
N GLU A 53 10.17 2.10 37.71
CA GLU A 53 9.86 0.92 36.88
C GLU A 53 10.71 -0.28 37.35
N THR A 54 10.10 -1.20 38.09
CA THR A 54 10.73 -2.47 38.45
C THR A 54 10.33 -3.56 37.46
N THR A 55 11.24 -4.52 37.29
CA THR A 55 11.18 -5.67 36.39
C THR A 55 9.85 -6.43 36.45
N ALA A 56 9.14 -6.39 37.57
CA ALA A 56 7.81 -6.99 37.76
C ALA A 56 6.75 -6.46 36.78
N TRP A 57 6.81 -5.18 36.38
CA TRP A 57 5.86 -4.59 35.43
C TRP A 57 6.09 -5.09 34.00
N LYS A 58 7.36 -5.32 33.60
CA LYS A 58 7.68 -5.93 32.31
C LYS A 58 7.23 -7.39 32.23
N THR A 59 7.29 -8.13 33.34
CA THR A 59 6.83 -9.53 33.38
C THR A 59 5.31 -9.65 33.25
N LEU A 60 4.54 -8.69 33.79
CA LEU A 60 3.07 -8.73 33.77
C LEU A 60 2.46 -8.52 32.38
N THR A 61 3.13 -7.77 31.49
CA THR A 61 2.63 -7.46 30.15
C THR A 61 3.27 -8.30 29.03
N SER A 62 4.29 -9.10 29.34
CA SER A 62 5.05 -9.88 28.36
C SER A 62 4.84 -11.39 28.43
N HIS A 63 4.16 -11.90 29.46
CA HIS A 63 3.92 -13.34 29.62
C HIS A 63 2.60 -13.79 28.98
N PRO A 64 2.61 -14.89 28.20
CA PRO A 64 1.44 -15.40 27.48
C PRO A 64 0.29 -15.91 28.37
N ASN A 65 0.45 -15.95 29.70
CA ASN A 65 -0.58 -16.35 30.68
C ASN A 65 -0.89 -15.25 31.71
N SER A 66 -0.67 -13.97 31.41
CA SER A 66 -1.03 -12.91 32.36
C SER A 66 -2.56 -12.75 32.49
N LEU A 67 -3.04 -12.54 33.73
CA LEU A 67 -4.44 -12.25 34.11
C LEU A 67 -5.13 -11.14 33.28
N VAL A 68 -4.36 -10.40 32.50
CA VAL A 68 -4.77 -9.29 31.64
C VAL A 68 -5.59 -9.78 30.43
N GLN A 69 -5.41 -11.02 29.95
CA GLN A 69 -6.21 -11.57 28.85
C GLN A 69 -7.65 -11.93 29.23
N LEU A 70 -8.00 -12.00 30.53
CA LEU A 70 -9.35 -12.28 31.00
C LEU A 70 -10.26 -11.05 31.03
N LEU A 71 -9.74 -9.86 30.70
CA LEU A 71 -10.52 -8.63 30.68
C LEU A 71 -11.30 -8.50 29.36
N PRO A 72 -12.63 -8.23 29.41
CA PRO A 72 -13.39 -7.88 28.23
C PRO A 72 -12.71 -6.76 27.45
N SER A 73 -12.79 -6.80 26.12
CA SER A 73 -12.09 -5.88 25.21
C SER A 73 -12.33 -4.38 25.50
N ARG A 74 -13.47 -4.03 26.11
CA ARG A 74 -13.74 -2.67 26.62
C ARG A 74 -12.88 -2.30 27.84
N ALA A 75 -12.73 -3.19 28.82
CA ALA A 75 -11.90 -2.96 30.00
C ALA A 75 -10.41 -2.86 29.63
N MET A 76 -9.94 -3.67 28.66
CA MET A 76 -8.59 -3.56 28.13
C MET A 76 -8.33 -2.19 27.47
N ARG A 77 -9.31 -1.64 26.72
CA ARG A 77 -9.19 -0.29 26.15
C ARG A 77 -9.05 0.77 27.23
N VAL A 78 -9.85 0.69 28.30
CA VAL A 78 -9.76 1.64 29.43
C VAL A 78 -8.41 1.53 30.13
N VAL A 79 -7.92 0.32 30.39
CA VAL A 79 -6.59 0.11 31.00
C VAL A 79 -5.48 0.64 30.09
N GLN A 80 -5.56 0.42 28.77
CA GLN A 80 -4.58 0.97 27.82
C GLN A 80 -4.64 2.51 27.76
N GLU A 81 -5.83 3.11 27.82
CA GLU A 81 -6.01 4.56 27.81
C GLU A 81 -5.45 5.19 29.09
N VAL A 82 -5.68 4.57 30.26
CA VAL A 82 -5.15 5.00 31.56
C VAL A 82 -3.63 4.83 31.63
N VAL A 83 -3.09 3.70 31.14
CA VAL A 83 -1.63 3.49 31.08
C VAL A 83 -0.97 4.49 30.12
N ARG A 84 -1.64 4.88 29.03
CA ARG A 84 -1.17 5.94 28.13
C ARG A 84 -1.26 7.32 28.73
N SER A 85 -2.35 7.66 29.44
CA SER A 85 -2.48 8.97 30.10
C SER A 85 -1.43 9.18 31.20
N LEU A 86 -0.87 8.09 31.71
CA LEU A 86 0.24 8.10 32.68
C LEU A 86 1.63 8.17 32.01
N ARG A 87 1.75 7.89 30.70
CA ARG A 87 3.01 8.09 29.97
C ARG A 87 3.12 9.55 29.57
N LYS A 88 4.10 10.24 30.16
CA LYS A 88 4.55 11.57 29.72
C LYS A 88 5.25 11.42 28.36
N GLU A 89 4.48 11.22 27.29
CA GLU A 89 5.01 11.23 25.93
C GLU A 89 5.48 12.65 25.60
N ARG A 90 6.66 12.79 24.97
CA ARG A 90 7.12 14.09 24.49
C ARG A 90 6.21 14.50 23.33
N GLU A 91 5.23 15.33 23.62
CA GLU A 91 4.39 15.97 22.62
C GLU A 91 5.24 16.95 21.81
N ILE A 92 5.07 16.93 20.49
CA ILE A 92 5.76 17.82 19.56
C ILE A 92 4.73 18.51 18.68
N VAL A 93 4.88 19.79 18.42
CA VAL A 93 4.00 20.56 17.53
C VAL A 93 4.78 20.92 16.28
N ALA A 94 4.16 20.73 15.11
CA ALA A 94 4.65 21.19 13.83
C ALA A 94 3.67 22.21 13.24
N SER A 95 4.20 23.25 12.59
CA SER A 95 3.40 24.30 11.93
C SER A 95 3.39 24.05 10.43
N THR A 96 2.24 23.66 9.89
CA THR A 96 2.01 23.48 8.45
C THR A 96 1.39 24.75 7.85
N THR A 97 1.30 24.83 6.52
CA THR A 97 0.58 25.92 5.83
C THR A 97 -0.91 25.97 6.16
N LEU A 98 -1.49 24.85 6.59
CA LEU A 98 -2.91 24.74 6.95
C LEU A 98 -3.17 25.01 8.44
N GLY A 99 -2.15 24.96 9.30
CA GLY A 99 -2.29 25.11 10.74
C GLY A 99 -1.36 24.20 11.53
N GLN A 100 -1.50 24.23 12.86
CA GLN A 100 -0.62 23.47 13.75
C GLN A 100 -1.14 22.05 14.01
N VAL A 101 -0.21 21.09 14.05
CA VAL A 101 -0.50 19.68 14.35
C VAL A 101 0.37 19.19 15.52
N ARG A 102 -0.23 18.39 16.42
CA ARG A 102 0.48 17.77 17.55
C ARG A 102 0.75 16.29 17.26
N GLY A 103 2.02 15.94 17.12
CA GLY A 103 2.49 14.57 17.00
C GLY A 103 3.07 14.04 18.31
N ARG A 104 3.82 12.94 18.20
CA ARG A 104 4.48 12.29 19.34
C ARG A 104 5.84 11.71 18.97
N TYR A 105 6.73 11.61 19.95
CA TYR A 105 7.95 10.83 19.83
C TYR A 105 7.74 9.37 20.27
N GLN A 106 8.17 8.41 19.46
CA GLN A 106 8.06 6.97 19.71
C GLN A 106 9.43 6.31 19.63
N LYS A 107 9.68 5.30 20.48
CA LYS A 107 10.86 4.43 20.35
C LYS A 107 10.65 3.41 19.24
N TYR A 108 11.72 3.03 18.56
CA TYR A 108 11.70 1.91 17.62
C TYR A 108 11.24 0.63 18.32
N ARG A 109 10.35 -0.10 17.64
CA ARG A 109 9.83 -1.40 18.07
C ARG A 109 10.58 -2.55 17.41
N SER A 110 11.42 -2.28 16.43
CA SER A 110 12.24 -3.27 15.70
C SER A 110 13.62 -3.51 16.30
N GLY A 111 14.00 -2.76 17.34
CA GLY A 111 15.26 -2.97 18.09
C GLY A 111 16.37 -1.98 17.77
N GLU A 112 16.20 -1.09 16.79
CA GLU A 112 17.11 0.03 16.53
C GLU A 112 17.18 0.96 17.75
N ARG A 113 18.34 1.60 17.94
CA ARG A 113 18.54 2.54 19.05
C ARG A 113 17.83 3.86 18.74
N GLY A 114 17.25 4.48 19.77
CA GLY A 114 16.60 5.78 19.65
C GLY A 114 15.10 5.68 19.34
N GLY A 115 14.62 6.55 18.47
CA GLY A 115 13.21 6.68 18.13
C GLY A 115 12.98 7.72 17.04
N TYR A 116 11.70 7.97 16.77
CA TYR A 116 11.24 8.84 15.70
C TYR A 116 10.02 9.64 16.12
N TYR A 117 9.81 10.78 15.49
CA TYR A 117 8.59 11.57 15.58
C TYR A 117 7.55 11.02 14.61
N SER A 118 6.29 11.00 15.04
CA SER A 118 5.16 10.57 14.21
C SER A 118 4.01 11.55 14.31
N PHE A 119 3.49 11.93 13.15
CA PHE A 119 2.28 12.70 12.95
C PHE A 119 1.37 11.88 12.06
N LYS A 120 0.13 11.65 12.46
CA LYS A 120 -0.79 10.69 11.84
C LYS A 120 -2.16 11.31 11.69
N GLY A 121 -2.94 10.81 10.72
CA GLY A 121 -4.32 11.25 10.53
C GLY A 121 -4.44 12.72 10.12
N MET A 122 -3.43 13.28 9.45
CA MET A 122 -3.47 14.65 8.97
C MET A 122 -4.23 14.69 7.65
N ARG A 123 -5.24 15.57 7.56
CA ARG A 123 -6.03 15.76 6.33
C ARG A 123 -5.19 16.49 5.29
N TYR A 124 -5.13 15.93 4.09
CA TYR A 124 -4.56 16.63 2.92
C TYR A 124 -5.65 17.11 1.96
N GLY A 125 -6.84 16.50 2.02
CA GLY A 125 -8.01 16.87 1.22
C GLY A 125 -9.29 16.87 2.02
N ALA A 126 -10.22 17.74 1.62
CA ALA A 126 -11.58 17.74 2.14
C ALA A 126 -12.33 16.47 1.73
N ALA A 127 -13.12 15.89 2.64
CA ALA A 127 -13.91 14.70 2.36
C ALA A 127 -14.87 14.92 1.16
N PRO A 128 -14.77 14.15 0.07
CA PRO A 128 -15.59 14.33 -1.11
C PRO A 128 -16.94 13.60 -0.92
N ILE A 129 -17.79 14.15 -0.06
CA ILE A 129 -19.10 13.58 0.31
C ILE A 129 -20.27 14.37 -0.31
N GLY A 130 -21.48 13.81 -0.23
CA GLY A 130 -22.69 14.44 -0.75
C GLY A 130 -22.61 14.71 -2.25
N ALA A 131 -22.92 15.94 -2.68
CA ALA A 131 -22.84 16.35 -4.09
C ALA A 131 -21.43 16.24 -4.68
N ARG A 132 -20.39 16.25 -3.84
CA ARG A 132 -18.99 16.11 -4.27
C ARG A 132 -18.49 14.66 -4.30
N ARG A 133 -19.32 13.68 -3.94
CA ARG A 133 -18.97 12.28 -4.15
C ARG A 133 -18.76 12.01 -5.64
N PHE A 134 -17.69 11.26 -5.93
CA PHE A 134 -17.16 10.96 -7.27
C PHE A 134 -16.45 12.11 -8.02
N ARG A 135 -16.31 13.29 -7.40
CA ARG A 135 -15.48 14.40 -7.93
C ARG A 135 -14.05 14.39 -7.40
N SER A 136 -13.12 15.10 -8.03
CA SER A 136 -11.74 15.28 -7.55
C SER A 136 -11.73 16.02 -6.22
N ALA A 137 -11.05 15.53 -5.18
CA ALA A 137 -11.10 16.17 -3.87
C ALA A 137 -10.52 17.59 -3.89
N LEU A 138 -11.05 18.47 -3.04
CA LEU A 138 -10.49 19.80 -2.83
C LEU A 138 -9.41 19.74 -1.74
N PRO A 139 -8.39 20.62 -1.77
CA PRO A 139 -7.46 20.78 -0.66
C PRO A 139 -8.19 21.00 0.68
N GLU A 140 -7.63 20.47 1.76
CA GLU A 140 -8.12 20.75 3.12
C GLU A 140 -8.02 22.25 3.42
N LYS A 141 -9.02 22.79 4.14
CA LYS A 141 -9.03 24.21 4.51
C LYS A 141 -8.12 24.46 5.73
N PRO A 142 -7.47 25.63 5.81
CA PRO A 142 -6.75 26.02 7.01
C PRO A 142 -7.64 26.03 8.26
N TRP A 143 -7.05 25.79 9.43
CA TRP A 143 -7.73 25.82 10.71
C TRP A 143 -6.96 26.65 11.74
N SER A 144 -7.67 27.08 12.79
CA SER A 144 -7.07 27.74 13.95
C SER A 144 -6.80 26.74 15.08
N GLY A 145 -5.77 27.02 15.88
CA GLY A 145 -5.35 26.15 16.98
C GLY A 145 -4.58 24.91 16.53
N VAL A 146 -4.45 23.94 17.44
CA VAL A 146 -3.62 22.75 17.25
C VAL A 146 -4.52 21.52 17.10
N ARG A 147 -4.42 20.82 15.96
CA ARG A 147 -5.12 19.53 15.74
C ARG A 147 -4.27 18.37 16.25
N ASP A 148 -4.91 17.37 16.85
CA ASP A 148 -4.23 16.14 17.28
C ASP A 148 -3.88 15.26 16.07
N ALA A 149 -2.59 14.96 15.92
CA ALA A 149 -2.03 14.07 14.92
C ALA A 149 -1.30 12.87 15.59
N SER A 150 -1.71 12.45 16.78
CA SER A 150 -1.12 11.32 17.50
C SER A 150 -1.73 9.96 17.09
N ARG A 151 -2.84 9.96 16.33
CA ARG A 151 -3.62 8.78 15.93
C ARG A 151 -3.86 8.76 14.42
N GLU A 152 -3.99 7.57 13.87
CA GLU A 152 -4.34 7.40 12.46
C GLU A 152 -5.77 7.86 12.21
N GLY A 153 -5.99 8.47 11.03
CA GLY A 153 -7.31 8.77 10.52
C GLY A 153 -8.04 7.50 10.05
N GLN A 154 -9.28 7.68 9.60
CA GLN A 154 -10.07 6.58 9.05
C GLN A 154 -9.48 6.09 7.71
N SER A 155 -9.53 4.79 7.48
CA SER A 155 -9.26 4.22 6.15
C SER A 155 -10.44 4.51 5.21
N CYS A 156 -10.20 4.59 3.90
CA CYS A 156 -11.27 4.74 2.92
C CYS A 156 -12.18 3.50 2.88
N PRO A 157 -13.43 3.60 2.40
CA PRO A 157 -14.38 2.49 2.43
C PRO A 157 -13.93 1.32 1.53
N HIS A 158 -13.81 0.13 2.10
CA HIS A 158 -13.42 -1.09 1.39
C HIS A 158 -13.88 -2.37 2.13
N LYS A 159 -13.79 -3.52 1.47
CA LYS A 159 -13.85 -4.83 2.15
C LYS A 159 -12.47 -5.20 2.66
N ASN A 160 -12.35 -5.52 3.94
CA ASN A 160 -11.11 -5.99 4.54
C ASN A 160 -10.63 -7.26 3.82
N MET A 161 -9.38 -7.27 3.35
CA MET A 161 -8.84 -8.39 2.57
C MET A 161 -9.01 -9.74 3.28
N ILE A 162 -8.75 -9.82 4.59
CA ILE A 162 -8.78 -11.09 5.34
C ILE A 162 -10.20 -11.43 5.80
N LEU A 163 -10.84 -10.50 6.52
CA LEU A 163 -12.13 -10.73 7.17
C LEU A 163 -13.33 -10.69 6.21
N ASP A 164 -13.15 -10.14 5.00
CA ASP A 164 -14.21 -9.94 3.99
C ASP A 164 -15.39 -9.06 4.49
N THR A 165 -15.15 -8.25 5.52
CA THR A 165 -16.11 -7.33 6.12
C THR A 165 -15.87 -5.90 5.70
N PHE A 166 -16.93 -5.08 5.64
CA PHE A 166 -16.82 -3.65 5.37
C PHE A 166 -15.99 -2.93 6.44
N LYS A 167 -15.14 -1.99 6.00
CA LYS A 167 -14.32 -1.13 6.83
C LYS A 167 -14.15 0.24 6.16
N GLY A 168 -14.12 1.30 6.97
CA GLY A 168 -13.71 2.63 6.55
C GLY A 168 -14.83 3.66 6.57
N ASP A 169 -14.46 4.90 6.26
CA ASP A 169 -15.32 6.08 6.20
C ASP A 169 -14.98 6.87 4.93
N GLU A 170 -15.93 7.63 4.35
CA GLU A 170 -15.64 8.46 3.17
C GLU A 170 -14.78 9.67 3.51
N ASP A 171 -14.81 10.09 4.77
CA ASP A 171 -13.87 11.01 5.33
C ASP A 171 -12.54 10.30 5.63
N CYS A 172 -11.73 10.09 4.59
CA CYS A 172 -10.53 9.23 4.66
C CYS A 172 -9.26 9.80 4.04
N LEU A 173 -9.26 11.02 3.50
CA LEU A 173 -8.11 11.63 2.80
C LEU A 173 -7.06 12.13 3.80
N PHE A 174 -6.44 11.16 4.46
CA PHE A 174 -5.43 11.36 5.50
C PHE A 174 -4.07 10.85 5.07
N LEU A 175 -3.04 11.50 5.59
CA LEU A 175 -1.66 11.05 5.53
C LEU A 175 -1.00 11.05 6.91
N ASN A 176 0.15 10.39 6.97
CA ASN A 176 1.00 10.26 8.14
C ASN A 176 2.44 10.61 7.76
N VAL A 177 3.17 11.26 8.65
CA VAL A 177 4.57 11.65 8.48
C VAL A 177 5.39 11.09 9.64
N PHE A 178 6.53 10.49 9.30
CA PHE A 178 7.48 9.89 10.23
C PHE A 178 8.90 10.40 9.94
N THR A 179 9.62 10.85 10.96
CA THR A 179 10.96 11.45 10.81
C THR A 179 11.80 11.27 12.07
N THR A 180 13.12 11.19 11.95
CA THR A 180 14.05 11.19 13.10
C THR A 180 14.42 12.59 13.57
N ARG A 181 14.29 13.61 12.69
CA ARG A 181 14.76 14.98 12.96
C ARG A 181 13.66 15.98 12.64
N MET A 182 13.33 16.79 13.63
CA MET A 182 12.42 17.92 13.49
C MET A 182 13.22 19.22 13.34
N PRO A 183 12.70 20.20 12.59
CA PRO A 183 13.14 21.59 12.65
C PRO A 183 13.30 22.10 14.09
N LYS A 184 14.35 22.88 14.35
CA LYS A 184 14.55 23.64 15.59
C LYS A 184 14.92 25.08 15.25
N GLU A 185 14.56 26.03 16.11
CA GLU A 185 14.75 27.47 15.86
C GLU A 185 16.24 27.85 15.69
N ASP A 186 17.14 27.24 16.46
CA ASP A 186 18.57 27.57 16.48
C ASP A 186 19.45 26.65 15.60
N GLU A 187 18.86 25.78 14.78
CA GLU A 187 19.58 24.82 13.93
C GLU A 187 19.20 25.01 12.46
N ALA A 188 20.14 24.70 11.56
CA ALA A 188 19.83 24.63 10.13
C ALA A 188 18.68 23.64 9.90
N GLN A 189 17.69 24.04 9.08
CA GLN A 189 16.54 23.22 8.77
C GLN A 189 16.99 21.86 8.21
N PRO A 190 16.56 20.73 8.81
CA PRO A 190 16.84 19.43 8.24
C PRO A 190 16.25 19.36 6.82
N LYS A 191 17.04 18.85 5.89
CA LYS A 191 16.64 18.60 4.49
C LYS A 191 16.78 17.11 4.19
N LEU A 192 15.96 16.30 4.86
CA LEU A 192 15.99 14.85 4.69
C LEU A 192 15.23 14.44 3.43
N PRO A 193 15.70 13.45 2.66
CA PRO A 193 14.95 12.91 1.54
C PRO A 193 13.60 12.37 1.97
N VAL A 194 12.58 12.62 1.16
CA VAL A 194 11.19 12.27 1.45
C VAL A 194 10.81 11.03 0.63
N MET A 195 10.27 10.01 1.28
CA MET A 195 9.71 8.84 0.61
C MET A 195 8.19 8.80 0.84
N VAL A 196 7.41 8.84 -0.23
CA VAL A 196 5.93 8.86 -0.20
C VAL A 196 5.39 7.50 -0.63
N TRP A 197 4.78 6.78 0.30
CA TRP A 197 4.25 5.43 0.11
C TRP A 197 2.82 5.45 -0.43
N LEU A 198 2.64 4.81 -1.59
CA LEU A 198 1.35 4.52 -2.21
C LEU A 198 1.03 3.04 -1.99
N HIS A 199 0.05 2.76 -1.13
CA HIS A 199 -0.29 1.38 -0.79
C HIS A 199 -0.93 0.63 -1.97
N GLY A 200 -0.69 -0.69 -2.03
CA GLY A 200 -1.36 -1.61 -2.94
C GLY A 200 -2.78 -1.96 -2.54
N GLY A 201 -3.31 -3.03 -3.15
CA GLY A 201 -4.64 -3.57 -2.84
C GLY A 201 -5.66 -3.51 -3.97
N GLY A 202 -5.19 -3.64 -5.22
CA GLY A 202 -6.06 -3.73 -6.40
C GLY A 202 -7.01 -2.54 -6.57
N PHE A 203 -6.60 -1.35 -6.11
CA PHE A 203 -7.43 -0.14 -6.05
C PHE A 203 -8.75 -0.28 -5.26
N SER A 204 -8.93 -1.38 -4.53
CA SER A 204 -10.23 -1.78 -3.95
C SER A 204 -10.18 -1.95 -2.43
N PHE A 205 -8.99 -2.11 -1.83
CA PHE A 205 -8.78 -2.17 -0.39
C PHE A 205 -7.38 -1.63 -0.04
N GLY A 206 -7.15 -1.35 1.25
CA GLY A 206 -5.85 -0.89 1.76
C GLY A 206 -5.95 0.39 2.58
N SER A 207 -4.81 0.83 3.10
CA SER A 207 -4.67 2.09 3.84
C SER A 207 -3.19 2.39 4.08
N GLY A 208 -2.80 3.65 4.26
CA GLY A 208 -1.46 4.06 4.69
C GLY A 208 -1.11 3.75 6.15
N ASN A 209 -1.89 2.92 6.85
CA ASN A 209 -1.74 2.73 8.29
C ASN A 209 -0.48 1.92 8.67
N SER A 210 0.11 2.30 9.81
CA SER A 210 1.33 1.71 10.37
C SER A 210 1.19 0.27 10.87
N PHE A 211 -0.02 -0.29 10.84
CA PHE A 211 -0.24 -1.71 11.14
C PHE A 211 0.42 -2.62 10.10
N LEU A 212 0.30 -2.28 8.81
CA LEU A 212 0.99 -2.99 7.71
C LEU A 212 2.28 -2.26 7.32
N TYR A 213 2.24 -0.92 7.30
CA TYR A 213 3.33 -0.09 6.82
C TYR A 213 4.04 0.63 7.97
N GLY A 214 4.51 -0.13 8.96
CA GLY A 214 5.21 0.43 10.12
C GLY A 214 6.56 1.05 9.71
N PRO A 215 6.86 2.28 10.15
CA PRO A 215 7.92 3.11 9.58
C PRO A 215 9.33 2.71 10.05
N ASP A 216 9.42 1.86 11.08
CA ASP A 216 10.60 1.71 11.91
C ASP A 216 11.89 1.41 11.13
N TYR A 217 11.82 0.54 10.10
CA TYR A 217 12.99 0.18 9.31
C TYR A 217 13.47 1.34 8.41
N LEU A 218 12.57 1.96 7.66
CA LEU A 218 12.91 3.02 6.69
C LEU A 218 13.38 4.29 7.39
N VAL A 219 12.67 4.75 8.42
CA VAL A 219 13.01 6.00 9.14
C VAL A 219 14.33 5.89 9.90
N ALA A 220 14.79 4.69 10.25
CA ALA A 220 16.10 4.47 10.84
C ALA A 220 17.28 4.84 9.90
N GLU A 221 17.03 5.00 8.60
CA GLU A 221 18.00 5.43 7.60
C GLU A 221 17.93 6.95 7.32
N ASP A 222 17.47 7.77 8.26
CA ASP A 222 17.47 9.25 8.15
C ASP A 222 16.76 9.77 6.87
N ILE A 223 15.51 9.34 6.69
CA ILE A 223 14.57 9.85 5.68
C ILE A 223 13.30 10.35 6.37
N VAL A 224 12.47 11.11 5.65
CA VAL A 224 11.07 11.36 6.03
C VAL A 224 10.17 10.40 5.28
N LEU A 225 9.44 9.55 5.99
CA LEU A 225 8.45 8.67 5.39
C LEU A 225 7.07 9.30 5.49
N VAL A 226 6.39 9.40 4.35
CA VAL A 226 4.98 9.78 4.24
C VAL A 226 4.18 8.55 3.81
N THR A 227 3.10 8.23 4.52
CA THR A 227 2.12 7.22 4.09
C THR A 227 0.76 7.87 3.97
N LEU A 228 -0.06 7.45 3.01
CA LEU A 228 -1.37 8.08 2.76
C LEU A 228 -2.46 7.08 2.45
N ASN A 229 -3.70 7.49 2.66
CA ASN A 229 -4.88 6.85 2.10
C ASN A 229 -5.26 7.55 0.79
N TYR A 230 -5.91 6.85 -0.13
CA TYR A 230 -6.58 7.44 -1.30
C TYR A 230 -7.90 6.68 -1.54
N ARG A 231 -8.88 7.28 -2.24
CA ARG A 231 -10.18 6.62 -2.46
C ARG A 231 -10.04 5.33 -3.26
N LEU A 232 -10.91 4.36 -2.93
CA LEU A 232 -10.87 3.00 -3.45
C LEU A 232 -12.21 2.57 -4.08
N GLY A 233 -12.15 1.53 -4.90
CA GLY A 233 -13.31 0.90 -5.53
C GLY A 233 -14.18 1.92 -6.28
N PRO A 234 -15.52 1.80 -6.22
CA PRO A 234 -16.40 2.72 -6.93
C PRO A 234 -16.28 4.17 -6.43
N LEU A 235 -15.85 4.41 -5.19
CA LEU A 235 -15.71 5.78 -4.68
C LEU A 235 -14.48 6.51 -5.24
N GLY A 236 -13.47 5.76 -5.69
CA GLY A 236 -12.23 6.30 -6.25
C GLY A 236 -12.07 6.15 -7.76
N PHE A 237 -12.83 5.26 -8.40
CA PHE A 237 -12.59 4.87 -9.80
C PHE A 237 -13.88 4.67 -10.60
N LEU A 238 -15.02 5.13 -10.10
CA LEU A 238 -16.25 5.17 -10.90
C LEU A 238 -16.13 6.25 -11.96
N THR A 239 -16.62 5.94 -13.15
CA THR A 239 -16.74 6.91 -14.22
C THR A 239 -18.18 6.98 -14.70
N ALA A 240 -18.69 8.20 -14.85
CA ALA A 240 -20.06 8.49 -15.25
C ALA A 240 -20.11 9.97 -15.66
N GLY A 241 -19.66 10.28 -16.88
CA GLY A 241 -19.79 11.63 -17.44
C GLY A 241 -18.82 12.64 -16.83
N PRO A 242 -19.00 13.94 -17.16
CA PRO A 242 -18.04 14.98 -16.82
C PRO A 242 -17.94 15.25 -15.31
N ASP A 243 -18.94 14.83 -14.53
CA ASP A 243 -19.03 15.03 -13.09
C ASP A 243 -18.49 13.86 -12.24
N ALA A 244 -18.16 12.75 -12.92
CA ALA A 244 -17.40 11.64 -12.38
C ALA A 244 -16.49 11.13 -13.49
N PRO A 245 -15.40 11.84 -13.82
CA PRO A 245 -14.61 11.49 -14.99
C PRO A 245 -13.81 10.19 -14.85
N GLY A 246 -13.70 9.64 -13.63
CA GLY A 246 -12.79 8.55 -13.28
C GLY A 246 -11.51 9.01 -12.58
N ASN A 247 -10.71 8.06 -12.10
CA ASN A 247 -9.41 8.26 -11.46
C ASN A 247 -9.37 9.20 -10.25
N GLN A 248 -10.48 9.39 -9.54
CA GLN A 248 -10.55 10.21 -8.33
C GLN A 248 -9.49 9.79 -7.29
N GLY A 249 -9.26 8.48 -7.13
CA GLY A 249 -8.23 7.95 -6.24
C GLY A 249 -6.80 8.33 -6.65
N LEU A 250 -6.50 8.45 -7.95
CA LEU A 250 -5.20 8.93 -8.42
C LEU A 250 -5.08 10.45 -8.27
N LYS A 251 -6.16 11.19 -8.51
CA LYS A 251 -6.22 12.64 -8.25
C LYS A 251 -6.05 12.95 -6.76
N ASP A 252 -6.52 12.08 -5.87
CA ASP A 252 -6.26 12.18 -4.43
C ASP A 252 -4.76 12.01 -4.11
N GLN A 253 -4.04 11.14 -4.83
CA GLN A 253 -2.59 10.99 -4.66
C GLN A 253 -1.84 12.22 -5.16
N VAL A 254 -2.26 12.83 -6.28
CA VAL A 254 -1.73 14.12 -6.75
C VAL A 254 -1.92 15.20 -5.68
N LEU A 255 -3.12 15.30 -5.10
CA LEU A 255 -3.41 16.27 -4.04
C LEU A 255 -2.54 16.03 -2.80
N ALA A 256 -2.29 14.78 -2.42
CA ALA A 256 -1.38 14.46 -1.32
C ALA A 256 0.08 14.85 -1.64
N LEU A 257 0.54 14.68 -2.88
CA LEU A 257 1.88 15.12 -3.31
C LEU A 257 2.02 16.64 -3.30
N GLN A 258 0.98 17.37 -3.69
CA GLN A 258 0.92 18.83 -3.54
C GLN A 258 1.01 19.23 -2.06
N TRP A 259 0.30 18.51 -1.17
CA TRP A 259 0.44 18.73 0.28
C TRP A 259 1.87 18.48 0.75
N VAL A 260 2.54 17.42 0.27
CA VAL A 260 3.95 17.12 0.61
C VAL A 260 4.85 18.27 0.18
N ARG A 261 4.77 18.73 -1.07
CA ARG A 261 5.52 19.88 -1.57
C ARG A 261 5.37 21.10 -0.66
N ASP A 262 4.15 21.39 -0.25
CA ASP A 262 3.83 22.62 0.48
C ASP A 262 4.15 22.53 1.99
N ASN A 263 4.25 21.33 2.57
CA ASN A 263 4.27 21.17 4.04
C ASN A 263 5.42 20.32 4.60
N ILE A 264 6.10 19.51 3.79
CA ILE A 264 7.03 18.50 4.34
C ILE A 264 8.27 19.10 5.03
N ALA A 265 8.63 20.34 4.66
CA ALA A 265 9.68 21.11 5.33
C ALA A 265 9.41 21.32 6.82
N ALA A 266 8.14 21.44 7.23
CA ALA A 266 7.76 21.56 8.65
C ALA A 266 8.09 20.30 9.48
N PHE A 267 8.38 19.19 8.81
CA PHE A 267 8.75 17.90 9.40
C PHE A 267 10.23 17.54 9.09
N GLY A 268 11.02 18.50 8.59
CA GLY A 268 12.44 18.31 8.28
C GLY A 268 12.71 17.58 6.96
N GLY A 269 11.70 17.44 6.10
CA GLY A 269 11.84 16.87 4.77
C GLY A 269 12.21 17.91 3.71
N ASP A 270 12.92 17.49 2.68
CA ASP A 270 13.26 18.30 1.52
C ASP A 270 12.21 18.13 0.41
N PRO A 271 11.37 19.14 0.10
CA PRO A 271 10.37 19.04 -0.96
C PRO A 271 10.97 18.89 -2.36
N GLU A 272 12.28 19.15 -2.53
CA GLU A 272 13.02 18.96 -3.79
C GLU A 272 13.69 17.58 -3.88
N GLN A 273 13.52 16.71 -2.88
CA GLN A 273 14.02 15.33 -2.87
C GLN A 273 12.94 14.34 -2.45
N VAL A 274 11.85 14.32 -3.20
CA VAL A 274 10.72 13.42 -3.03
C VAL A 274 10.86 12.20 -3.93
N THR A 275 10.72 11.02 -3.32
CA THR A 275 10.65 9.72 -3.99
C THR A 275 9.27 9.11 -3.76
N ILE A 276 8.49 8.90 -4.81
CA ILE A 276 7.25 8.13 -4.70
C ILE A 276 7.57 6.64 -4.82
N PHE A 277 6.92 5.80 -4.01
CA PHE A 277 7.08 4.37 -4.10
C PHE A 277 5.81 3.63 -3.72
N GLY A 278 5.57 2.48 -4.35
CA GLY A 278 4.36 1.70 -4.11
C GLY A 278 4.53 0.25 -4.54
N GLU A 279 3.64 -0.59 -4.02
CA GLU A 279 3.58 -2.02 -4.35
C GLU A 279 2.23 -2.38 -4.98
N SER A 280 2.22 -3.32 -5.93
CA SER A 280 0.99 -3.77 -6.60
C SER A 280 0.24 -2.62 -7.28
N ALA A 281 -1.04 -2.40 -6.96
CA ALA A 281 -1.81 -1.23 -7.40
C ALA A 281 -1.15 0.12 -7.02
N GLY A 282 -0.36 0.17 -5.95
CA GLY A 282 0.46 1.32 -5.59
C GLY A 282 1.62 1.53 -6.56
N ALA A 283 2.25 0.46 -7.05
CA ALA A 283 3.28 0.52 -8.11
C ALA A 283 2.68 0.95 -9.45
N SER A 284 1.49 0.44 -9.78
CA SER A 284 0.72 0.91 -10.93
C SER A 284 0.39 2.41 -10.79
N SER A 285 0.02 2.86 -9.59
CA SER A 285 -0.17 4.29 -9.30
C SER A 285 1.10 5.11 -9.50
N VAL A 286 2.27 4.62 -9.03
CA VAL A 286 3.57 5.28 -9.27
C VAL A 286 3.82 5.45 -10.76
N GLN A 287 3.61 4.41 -11.56
CA GLN A 287 3.79 4.51 -13.01
C GLN A 287 2.78 5.47 -13.66
N LEU A 288 1.51 5.43 -13.23
CA LEU A 288 0.49 6.35 -13.72
C LEU A 288 0.81 7.82 -13.38
N LEU A 289 1.43 8.09 -12.23
CA LEU A 289 1.95 9.42 -11.88
C LEU A 289 3.18 9.82 -12.70
N LEU A 290 4.05 8.87 -13.07
CA LEU A 290 5.16 9.13 -14.00
C LEU A 290 4.65 9.52 -15.40
N LEU A 291 3.50 9.00 -15.82
CA LEU A 291 2.87 9.30 -17.10
C LEU A 291 2.03 10.58 -17.06
N SER A 292 1.32 10.85 -15.96
CA SER A 292 0.35 11.94 -15.89
C SER A 292 1.00 13.33 -15.87
N PRO A 293 0.51 14.29 -16.69
CA PRO A 293 0.96 15.67 -16.63
C PRO A 293 0.60 16.35 -15.31
N LEU A 294 -0.44 15.89 -14.59
CA LEU A 294 -0.86 16.45 -13.30
C LEU A 294 0.19 16.30 -12.20
N ALA A 295 1.07 15.31 -12.33
CA ALA A 295 2.05 14.99 -11.31
C ALA A 295 3.46 15.50 -11.64
N LYS A 296 3.63 16.16 -12.80
CA LYS A 296 4.92 16.68 -13.27
C LYS A 296 5.52 17.65 -12.25
N GLY A 297 6.76 17.38 -11.84
CA GLY A 297 7.50 18.20 -10.89
C GLY A 297 7.14 18.01 -9.42
N LEU A 298 6.23 17.08 -9.07
CA LEU A 298 5.88 16.80 -7.67
C LEU A 298 6.81 15.79 -6.97
N PHE A 299 7.67 15.12 -7.74
CA PHE A 299 8.65 14.17 -7.23
C PHE A 299 9.86 14.09 -8.17
N GLN A 300 10.99 13.66 -7.61
CA GLN A 300 12.27 13.61 -8.30
C GLN A 300 12.73 12.18 -8.55
N ARG A 301 12.11 11.16 -7.91
CA ARG A 301 12.43 9.74 -8.08
C ARG A 301 11.19 8.86 -7.90
N ALA A 302 11.22 7.67 -8.49
CA ALA A 302 10.08 6.75 -8.44
C ALA A 302 10.50 5.28 -8.27
N ILE A 303 9.73 4.51 -7.49
CA ILE A 303 9.95 3.07 -7.29
C ILE A 303 8.63 2.29 -7.44
N SER A 304 8.55 1.37 -8.40
CA SER A 304 7.39 0.51 -8.64
C SER A 304 7.70 -0.94 -8.30
N GLN A 305 7.06 -1.47 -7.26
CA GLN A 305 7.27 -2.83 -6.76
C GLN A 305 6.13 -3.74 -7.21
N SER A 306 6.42 -4.72 -8.06
CA SER A 306 5.48 -5.79 -8.41
C SER A 306 4.21 -5.28 -9.10
N GLY A 307 4.30 -4.19 -9.88
CA GLY A 307 3.17 -3.64 -10.61
C GLY A 307 3.55 -2.54 -11.59
N SER A 308 2.69 -2.34 -12.58
CA SER A 308 2.87 -1.45 -13.72
C SER A 308 1.53 -1.04 -14.33
N ALA A 309 1.43 0.18 -14.86
CA ALA A 309 0.32 0.67 -15.67
C ALA A 309 0.05 -0.19 -16.92
N LEU A 310 1.04 -0.96 -17.40
CA LEU A 310 0.91 -1.89 -18.53
C LEU A 310 0.49 -3.31 -18.11
N ASN A 311 0.26 -3.57 -16.82
CA ASN A 311 -0.31 -4.85 -16.40
C ASN A 311 -1.82 -4.91 -16.74
N PRO A 312 -2.35 -6.09 -17.09
CA PRO A 312 -3.73 -6.24 -17.56
C PRO A 312 -4.80 -5.89 -16.53
N TRP A 313 -4.44 -5.82 -15.25
CA TRP A 313 -5.34 -5.46 -14.16
C TRP A 313 -5.28 -3.98 -13.76
N SER A 314 -4.36 -3.20 -14.34
CA SER A 314 -4.08 -1.82 -13.93
C SER A 314 -5.03 -0.79 -14.52
N MET A 315 -5.60 -1.07 -15.69
CA MET A 315 -6.47 -0.16 -16.43
C MET A 315 -7.73 -0.91 -16.88
N ALA A 316 -8.89 -0.26 -16.83
CA ALA A 316 -10.12 -0.76 -17.44
C ALA A 316 -10.34 -0.12 -18.81
N ALA A 317 -10.84 -0.92 -19.75
CA ALA A 317 -11.23 -0.43 -21.08
C ALA A 317 -12.36 0.62 -21.01
N SER A 318 -13.34 0.43 -20.12
CA SER A 318 -14.33 1.44 -19.72
C SER A 318 -15.03 1.03 -18.42
N SER A 319 -15.35 2.00 -17.54
CA SER A 319 -16.18 1.77 -16.35
C SER A 319 -17.56 2.47 -16.39
N GLY A 320 -17.91 3.14 -17.49
CA GLY A 320 -19.21 3.85 -17.63
C GLY A 320 -20.40 2.90 -17.54
N GLN A 321 -20.33 1.80 -18.27
CA GLN A 321 -21.32 0.71 -18.16
C GLN A 321 -21.33 0.06 -16.78
N ARG A 322 -20.24 0.15 -16.01
CA ARG A 322 -20.17 -0.39 -14.64
C ARG A 322 -20.91 0.51 -13.65
N ALA A 323 -20.92 1.83 -13.86
CA ALA A 323 -21.75 2.74 -13.07
C ALA A 323 -23.25 2.45 -13.24
N ALA A 324 -23.71 2.26 -14.48
CA ALA A 324 -25.10 1.89 -14.78
C ALA A 324 -25.48 0.53 -14.15
N ARG A 325 -24.64 -0.50 -14.32
CA ARG A 325 -24.83 -1.82 -13.68
C ARG A 325 -24.86 -1.72 -12.16
N LEU A 326 -23.99 -0.91 -11.56
CA LEU A 326 -23.97 -0.69 -10.11
C LEU A 326 -25.29 -0.09 -9.63
N ALA A 327 -25.77 0.96 -10.30
CA ALA A 327 -27.04 1.59 -9.97
C ALA A 327 -28.22 0.60 -10.10
N ALA A 328 -28.29 -0.13 -11.22
CA ALA A 328 -29.32 -1.14 -11.45
C ALA A 328 -29.32 -2.24 -10.38
N ASN A 329 -28.13 -2.78 -10.04
CA ASN A 329 -27.97 -3.80 -8.98
C ASN A 329 -28.35 -3.29 -7.59
N LEU A 330 -28.42 -1.97 -7.40
CA LEU A 330 -28.85 -1.31 -6.15
C LEU A 330 -30.31 -0.84 -6.19
N GLY A 331 -31.05 -1.17 -7.26
CA GLY A 331 -32.48 -0.90 -7.39
C GLY A 331 -32.85 0.38 -8.15
N TYR A 332 -31.92 0.98 -8.91
CA TYR A 332 -32.25 2.09 -9.80
C TYR A 332 -33.10 1.62 -10.98
N VAL A 333 -34.23 2.30 -11.22
CA VAL A 333 -35.20 2.00 -12.30
C VAL A 333 -35.43 3.19 -13.24
N GLY A 334 -34.63 4.25 -13.11
CA GLY A 334 -34.75 5.46 -13.92
C GLY A 334 -34.15 5.30 -15.32
N ALA A 335 -34.09 6.40 -16.07
CA ALA A 335 -33.54 6.39 -17.41
C ALA A 335 -32.04 6.08 -17.38
N ASN A 336 -31.53 5.45 -18.45
CA ASN A 336 -30.10 5.19 -18.60
C ASN A 336 -29.36 6.45 -19.04
N ASN A 337 -29.40 7.48 -18.20
CA ASN A 337 -28.64 8.71 -18.35
C ASN A 337 -27.70 8.90 -17.16
N THR A 338 -26.55 9.47 -17.45
CA THR A 338 -25.43 9.55 -16.53
C THR A 338 -25.71 10.43 -15.31
N GLU A 339 -26.46 11.52 -15.49
CA GLU A 339 -26.79 12.47 -14.42
C GLU A 339 -27.71 11.85 -13.38
N GLU A 340 -28.82 11.23 -13.78
CA GLU A 340 -29.75 10.56 -12.87
C GLU A 340 -29.09 9.36 -12.17
N ILE A 341 -28.26 8.59 -12.89
CA ILE A 341 -27.48 7.49 -12.31
C ILE A 341 -26.54 8.01 -11.21
N LEU A 342 -25.80 9.09 -11.47
CA LEU A 342 -24.91 9.69 -10.47
C LEU A 342 -25.67 10.20 -9.26
N ASP A 343 -26.79 10.89 -9.48
CA ASP A 343 -27.63 11.42 -8.41
C ASP A 343 -28.25 10.33 -7.55
N PHE A 344 -28.58 9.17 -8.13
CA PHE A 344 -28.95 7.99 -7.36
C PHE A 344 -27.77 7.46 -6.53
N LEU A 345 -26.62 7.23 -7.15
CA LEU A 345 -25.43 6.65 -6.49
C LEU A 345 -24.87 7.55 -5.36
N ARG A 346 -25.02 8.88 -5.47
CA ARG A 346 -24.68 9.84 -4.40
C ARG A 346 -25.50 9.67 -3.13
N ARG A 347 -26.73 9.12 -3.24
CA ARG A 347 -27.63 8.87 -2.09
C ARG A 347 -27.44 7.50 -1.47
N VAL A 348 -26.78 6.56 -2.16
CA VAL A 348 -26.52 5.22 -1.66
C VAL A 348 -25.45 5.25 -0.56
N PRO A 349 -25.61 4.53 0.57
CA PRO A 349 -24.54 4.40 1.56
C PRO A 349 -23.25 3.77 0.99
N ALA A 350 -22.09 4.29 1.37
CA ALA A 350 -20.78 3.81 0.90
C ALA A 350 -20.60 2.28 1.04
N MET A 351 -21.08 1.69 2.14
CA MET A 351 -21.07 0.24 2.36
C MET A 351 -21.76 -0.53 1.24
N LYS A 352 -22.96 -0.11 0.82
CA LYS A 352 -23.71 -0.80 -0.25
C LYS A 352 -23.00 -0.67 -1.60
N LEU A 353 -22.38 0.49 -1.89
CA LEU A 353 -21.58 0.67 -3.10
C LEU A 353 -20.40 -0.30 -3.15
N VAL A 354 -19.65 -0.38 -2.05
CA VAL A 354 -18.49 -1.29 -1.92
C VAL A 354 -18.91 -2.76 -1.99
N GLU A 355 -20.03 -3.12 -1.37
CA GLU A 355 -20.53 -4.50 -1.36
C GLU A 355 -21.07 -4.95 -2.72
N ALA A 356 -21.73 -4.07 -3.46
CA ALA A 356 -22.26 -4.33 -4.79
C ALA A 356 -21.22 -4.20 -5.91
N ALA A 357 -20.07 -3.57 -5.67
CA ALA A 357 -19.06 -3.38 -6.72
C ALA A 357 -18.67 -4.66 -7.49
N PRO A 358 -18.44 -5.83 -6.85
CA PRO A 358 -18.12 -7.07 -7.59
C PRO A 358 -19.26 -7.61 -8.46
N THR A 359 -20.52 -7.28 -8.17
CA THR A 359 -21.69 -7.75 -8.95
C THR A 359 -21.85 -7.00 -10.27
N THR A 360 -21.05 -5.96 -10.49
CA THR A 360 -21.02 -5.23 -11.76
C THR A 360 -20.28 -6.00 -12.85
N LEU A 361 -19.44 -6.98 -12.52
CA LEU A 361 -18.65 -7.74 -13.51
C LEU A 361 -19.54 -8.69 -14.31
N THR A 362 -19.43 -8.63 -15.64
CA THR A 362 -20.04 -9.63 -16.56
C THR A 362 -19.25 -10.93 -16.56
N ALA A 363 -19.80 -11.98 -17.21
CA ALA A 363 -19.07 -13.21 -17.45
C ALA A 363 -17.78 -12.98 -18.27
N GLU A 364 -17.83 -12.05 -19.24
CA GLU A 364 -16.66 -11.65 -20.04
C GLU A 364 -15.62 -10.91 -19.19
N ASP A 365 -16.05 -9.95 -18.35
CA ASP A 365 -15.16 -9.27 -17.41
C ASP A 365 -14.45 -10.28 -16.48
N GLN A 366 -15.19 -11.30 -16.00
CA GLN A 366 -14.64 -12.36 -15.14
C GLN A 366 -13.68 -13.31 -15.88
N ARG A 367 -13.87 -13.49 -17.20
CA ARG A 367 -13.00 -14.29 -18.05
C ARG A 367 -11.66 -13.57 -18.30
N ASN A 368 -11.71 -12.26 -18.57
CA ASN A 368 -10.57 -11.49 -19.06
C ASN A 368 -9.80 -10.73 -17.97
N ASN A 369 -10.33 -10.61 -16.75
CA ASN A 369 -9.72 -9.84 -15.66
C ASN A 369 -9.63 -10.66 -14.35
N ILE A 370 -8.77 -10.22 -13.44
CA ILE A 370 -8.58 -10.83 -12.11
C ILE A 370 -9.73 -10.53 -11.13
N GLY A 371 -10.81 -9.90 -11.59
CA GLY A 371 -12.02 -9.63 -10.80
C GLY A 371 -12.04 -8.27 -10.09
N LEU A 372 -11.34 -7.27 -10.64
CA LEU A 372 -11.35 -5.89 -10.12
C LEU A 372 -12.34 -5.01 -10.91
N PRO A 373 -13.46 -4.56 -10.30
CA PRO A 373 -14.53 -3.86 -11.02
C PRO A 373 -14.26 -2.37 -11.25
N PHE A 374 -13.53 -1.71 -10.36
CA PHE A 374 -13.27 -0.27 -10.46
C PHE A 374 -11.78 -0.05 -10.26
N VAL A 375 -11.10 0.25 -11.36
CA VAL A 375 -9.65 0.47 -11.50
C VAL A 375 -9.44 1.72 -12.38
N PRO A 376 -8.21 2.24 -12.51
CA PRO A 376 -7.92 3.37 -13.39
C PRO A 376 -8.48 3.22 -14.82
N VAL A 377 -8.80 4.36 -15.45
CA VAL A 377 -9.36 4.44 -16.82
C VAL A 377 -8.73 5.57 -17.60
N VAL A 378 -8.85 5.52 -18.93
CA VAL A 378 -8.65 6.68 -19.80
C VAL A 378 -9.89 7.58 -19.69
N GLU A 379 -9.72 8.83 -19.27
CA GLU A 379 -10.82 9.77 -19.05
C GLU A 379 -11.30 10.41 -20.36
N GLY A 380 -12.61 10.56 -20.53
CA GLY A 380 -13.21 11.22 -21.70
C GLY A 380 -14.07 10.35 -22.61
N TYR A 381 -14.31 9.07 -22.28
CA TYR A 381 -15.11 8.19 -23.15
C TYR A 381 -16.53 8.71 -23.44
N TRP A 382 -17.12 9.53 -22.55
CA TRP A 382 -18.45 10.12 -22.74
C TRP A 382 -18.47 11.28 -23.74
N ASN A 383 -17.29 11.77 -24.15
CA ASN A 383 -17.11 12.89 -25.07
C ASN A 383 -16.70 12.44 -26.49
N GLN A 384 -16.71 11.14 -26.80
CA GLN A 384 -16.25 10.63 -28.11
C GLN A 384 -17.09 11.17 -29.30
N ASP A 385 -18.37 11.49 -29.07
CA ASP A 385 -19.29 11.99 -30.10
C ASP A 385 -19.49 13.52 -30.04
N SER A 386 -18.93 14.23 -29.05
CA SER A 386 -19.10 15.67 -28.87
C SER A 386 -17.91 16.46 -29.44
N GLN A 387 -18.18 17.55 -30.18
CA GLN A 387 -17.13 18.42 -30.71
C GLN A 387 -16.43 19.32 -29.66
N GLU A 388 -16.89 19.31 -28.40
CA GLU A 388 -16.29 20.06 -27.30
C GLU A 388 -15.76 19.13 -26.20
N GLU A 389 -14.55 19.40 -25.70
CA GLU A 389 -13.97 18.72 -24.55
C GLU A 389 -14.62 19.20 -23.24
N LEU A 390 -15.81 18.70 -22.92
CA LEU A 390 -16.48 19.00 -21.65
C LEU A 390 -15.87 18.14 -20.52
N TYR A 391 -14.80 18.63 -19.92
CA TYR A 391 -14.28 18.18 -18.63
C TYR A 391 -14.58 19.25 -17.56
N LEU A 392 -15.29 18.89 -16.49
CA LEU A 392 -15.50 19.81 -15.36
C LEU A 392 -14.26 19.95 -14.47
N GLU A 393 -13.34 19.00 -14.55
CA GLU A 393 -12.11 18.94 -13.78
C GLU A 393 -10.98 18.45 -14.68
N GLN A 394 -9.75 18.92 -14.44
CA GLN A 394 -8.60 18.52 -15.25
C GLN A 394 -8.44 16.98 -15.23
N PRO A 395 -8.33 16.33 -16.40
CA PRO A 395 -8.24 14.88 -16.45
C PRO A 395 -6.88 14.40 -15.94
N PHE A 396 -6.86 13.24 -15.27
CA PHE A 396 -5.61 12.63 -14.83
C PHE A 396 -4.84 12.00 -16.00
N LEU A 397 -5.57 11.32 -16.89
CA LEU A 397 -5.03 10.65 -18.07
C LEU A 397 -6.08 10.63 -19.19
N THR A 398 -5.72 11.07 -20.38
CA THR A 398 -6.59 11.10 -21.57
C THR A 398 -6.15 10.13 -22.67
N GLU A 399 -5.02 9.45 -22.49
CA GLU A 399 -4.44 8.49 -23.44
C GLU A 399 -4.07 7.20 -22.71
N HIS A 400 -3.98 6.08 -23.43
CA HIS A 400 -3.55 4.84 -22.83
C HIS A 400 -2.03 4.88 -22.56
N PRO A 401 -1.52 4.32 -21.43
CA PRO A 401 -0.10 4.30 -21.11
C PRO A 401 0.83 3.81 -22.24
N SER A 402 0.39 2.83 -23.03
CA SER A 402 1.14 2.34 -24.19
C SER A 402 1.37 3.43 -25.24
N ASP A 403 0.35 4.22 -25.54
CA ASP A 403 0.39 5.27 -26.55
C ASP A 403 1.27 6.43 -26.07
N MET A 404 1.20 6.75 -24.78
CA MET A 404 2.06 7.77 -24.16
C MET A 404 3.54 7.42 -24.25
N TYR A 405 3.93 6.14 -24.12
CA TYR A 405 5.31 5.74 -24.35
C TYR A 405 5.74 5.87 -25.80
N GLN A 406 4.86 5.50 -26.74
CA GLN A 406 5.11 5.65 -28.18
C GLN A 406 5.28 7.12 -28.57
N ALA A 407 4.49 8.01 -27.96
CA ALA A 407 4.58 9.46 -28.14
C ALA A 407 5.70 10.12 -27.32
N HIS A 408 6.43 9.35 -26.51
CA HIS A 408 7.45 9.85 -25.57
C HIS A 408 6.91 10.92 -24.58
N ASN A 409 5.63 10.83 -24.25
CA ASN A 409 4.92 11.78 -23.39
C ASN A 409 4.84 11.26 -21.95
N PHE A 410 5.92 11.41 -21.19
CA PHE A 410 5.97 11.08 -19.77
C PHE A 410 7.07 11.87 -19.06
N ASN A 411 7.15 11.78 -17.73
CA ASN A 411 8.19 12.43 -16.92
C ASN A 411 9.55 11.72 -17.11
N SER A 412 10.21 11.96 -18.25
CA SER A 412 11.43 11.28 -18.73
C SER A 412 12.69 11.53 -17.89
N GLU A 413 12.71 12.60 -17.09
CA GLU A 413 13.87 13.03 -16.29
C GLU A 413 13.92 12.38 -14.90
N VAL A 414 12.93 11.57 -14.53
CA VAL A 414 12.82 10.99 -13.19
C VAL A 414 13.54 9.63 -13.14
N PRO A 415 14.62 9.45 -12.34
CA PRO A 415 15.21 8.15 -12.09
C PRO A 415 14.17 7.18 -11.54
N TYR A 416 14.19 5.96 -12.07
CA TYR A 416 13.15 4.98 -11.84
C TYR A 416 13.72 3.64 -11.40
N MET A 417 13.12 3.04 -10.37
CA MET A 417 13.43 1.68 -9.96
C MET A 417 12.17 0.81 -10.07
N THR A 418 12.30 -0.40 -10.61
CA THR A 418 11.18 -1.33 -10.73
C THR A 418 11.61 -2.76 -10.49
N GLY A 419 10.68 -3.65 -10.18
CA GLY A 419 11.00 -5.06 -10.00
C GLY A 419 9.80 -5.88 -9.59
N TYR A 420 10.06 -7.15 -9.31
CA TYR A 420 9.03 -8.16 -9.09
C TYR A 420 9.58 -9.31 -8.23
N ASN A 421 8.67 -10.12 -7.70
CA ASN A 421 8.97 -11.33 -6.93
C ASN A 421 8.99 -12.57 -7.83
N THR A 422 9.74 -13.60 -7.44
CA THR A 422 9.88 -14.82 -8.27
C THR A 422 8.58 -15.56 -8.58
N HIS A 423 7.58 -15.48 -7.69
CA HIS A 423 6.33 -16.24 -7.77
C HIS A 423 5.11 -15.36 -7.46
N GLU A 424 5.01 -14.19 -8.10
CA GLU A 424 3.92 -13.22 -7.93
C GLU A 424 2.53 -13.88 -7.87
N ALA A 425 2.25 -14.76 -8.83
CA ALA A 425 0.95 -15.38 -8.98
C ALA A 425 0.56 -16.37 -7.87
N MET A 426 1.44 -16.67 -6.91
CA MET A 426 1.07 -17.40 -5.69
C MET A 426 -0.08 -16.72 -4.93
N LEU A 427 -0.24 -15.40 -5.07
CA LEU A 427 -1.38 -14.65 -4.56
C LEU A 427 -2.73 -15.29 -4.94
N PHE A 428 -2.84 -15.83 -6.15
CA PHE A 428 -4.08 -16.40 -6.68
C PHE A 428 -4.46 -17.75 -6.03
N ILE A 429 -3.58 -18.37 -5.24
CA ILE A 429 -3.92 -19.56 -4.43
C ILE A 429 -5.10 -19.27 -3.50
N ARG A 430 -5.23 -18.04 -2.98
CA ARG A 430 -6.42 -17.65 -2.20
C ARG A 430 -7.70 -17.73 -3.03
N ARG A 431 -7.65 -17.32 -4.31
CA ARG A 431 -8.80 -17.38 -5.23
C ARG A 431 -9.18 -18.83 -5.51
N LEU A 432 -8.18 -19.71 -5.70
CA LEU A 432 -8.38 -21.16 -5.82
C LEU A 432 -9.06 -21.75 -4.57
N ARG A 433 -8.64 -21.36 -3.36
CA ARG A 433 -9.30 -21.81 -2.11
C ARG A 433 -10.75 -21.33 -2.00
N LYS A 434 -11.06 -20.12 -2.44
CA LYS A 434 -12.43 -19.57 -2.44
C LYS A 434 -13.31 -20.18 -3.55
N ASN A 435 -12.72 -20.56 -4.68
CA ASN A 435 -13.42 -21.19 -5.79
C ASN A 435 -12.64 -22.42 -6.31
N PRO A 436 -12.87 -23.60 -5.72
CA PRO A 436 -12.19 -24.84 -6.12
C PRO A 436 -12.39 -25.24 -7.58
N GLN A 437 -13.45 -24.77 -8.24
CA GLN A 437 -13.74 -25.07 -9.65
C GLN A 437 -12.89 -24.25 -10.62
N LEU A 438 -12.12 -23.27 -10.15
CA LEU A 438 -11.37 -22.36 -11.02
C LEU A 438 -10.33 -23.09 -11.89
N LEU A 439 -9.69 -24.15 -11.40
CA LEU A 439 -8.77 -24.96 -12.22
C LEU A 439 -9.51 -25.66 -13.36
N ASN A 440 -10.67 -26.26 -13.09
CA ASN A 440 -11.50 -26.90 -14.12
C ASN A 440 -11.99 -25.89 -15.15
N ILE A 441 -12.36 -24.69 -14.71
CA ILE A 441 -12.77 -23.61 -15.61
C ILE A 441 -11.61 -23.21 -16.53
N ILE A 442 -10.39 -23.10 -16.00
CA ILE A 442 -9.19 -22.79 -16.80
C ILE A 442 -8.84 -23.95 -17.74
N GLU A 443 -8.97 -25.19 -17.29
CA GLU A 443 -8.72 -26.37 -18.13
C GLU A 443 -9.65 -26.39 -19.34
N ASN A 444 -10.95 -26.15 -19.12
CA ASN A 444 -11.97 -26.19 -20.17
C ASN A 444 -11.96 -24.95 -21.08
N ASP A 445 -11.31 -23.86 -20.68
CA ASP A 445 -11.22 -22.62 -21.44
C ASP A 445 -9.83 -21.99 -21.26
N PHE A 446 -8.79 -22.75 -21.64
CA PHE A 446 -7.40 -22.30 -21.51
C PHE A 446 -7.12 -21.05 -22.36
N GLY A 447 -7.87 -20.87 -23.45
CA GLY A 447 -7.81 -19.71 -24.33
C GLY A 447 -8.07 -18.38 -23.62
N ARG A 448 -8.65 -18.37 -22.41
CA ARG A 448 -8.77 -17.13 -21.60
C ARG A 448 -7.43 -16.55 -21.15
N LEU A 449 -6.36 -17.35 -21.18
CA LEU A 449 -5.02 -16.94 -20.75
C LEU A 449 -4.22 -16.31 -21.90
N VAL A 450 -4.78 -16.24 -23.10
CA VAL A 450 -4.20 -15.48 -24.21
C VAL A 450 -4.27 -13.98 -23.85
N PRO A 451 -3.14 -13.24 -23.87
CA PRO A 451 -3.15 -11.81 -23.61
C PRO A 451 -4.07 -11.06 -24.58
N GLN A 452 -4.86 -10.12 -24.05
CA GLN A 452 -5.81 -9.33 -24.86
C GLN A 452 -5.11 -8.35 -25.80
N ASP A 453 -3.89 -7.95 -25.48
CA ASP A 453 -3.06 -7.07 -26.29
C ASP A 453 -2.18 -7.82 -27.30
N LEU A 454 -2.37 -9.14 -27.45
CA LEU A 454 -1.75 -9.93 -28.50
C LEU A 454 -2.70 -10.02 -29.71
N ASN A 455 -2.25 -9.61 -30.89
CA ASN A 455 -3.11 -9.51 -32.09
C ASN A 455 -3.30 -10.86 -32.79
N VAL A 456 -4.18 -11.71 -32.23
CA VAL A 456 -4.31 -13.12 -32.62
C VAL A 456 -5.71 -13.53 -33.06
N THR A 457 -6.54 -12.61 -33.55
CA THR A 457 -7.94 -12.88 -33.92
C THR A 457 -8.11 -14.12 -34.82
N GLN A 458 -7.21 -14.32 -35.80
CA GLN A 458 -7.25 -15.46 -36.71
C GLN A 458 -6.41 -16.67 -36.27
N SER A 459 -5.59 -16.51 -35.22
CA SER A 459 -4.63 -17.52 -34.74
C SER A 459 -4.84 -17.94 -33.29
N HIS A 460 -5.97 -17.54 -32.69
CA HIS A 460 -6.22 -17.68 -31.25
C HIS A 460 -6.06 -19.12 -30.74
N ASP A 461 -6.60 -20.12 -31.46
CA ASP A 461 -6.49 -21.53 -31.08
C ASP A 461 -5.07 -22.09 -31.22
N ARG A 462 -4.32 -21.61 -32.21
CA ARG A 462 -2.91 -21.97 -32.39
C ARG A 462 -2.09 -21.41 -31.23
N VAL A 463 -2.26 -20.13 -30.92
CA VAL A 463 -1.57 -19.44 -29.82
C VAL A 463 -1.91 -20.05 -28.46
N THR A 464 -3.19 -20.39 -28.25
CA THR A 464 -3.63 -21.09 -27.04
C THR A 464 -2.86 -22.41 -26.85
N ARG A 465 -2.69 -23.20 -27.92
CA ARG A 465 -1.93 -24.45 -27.88
C ARG A 465 -0.43 -24.22 -27.68
N GLU A 466 0.15 -23.20 -28.28
CA GLU A 466 1.57 -22.86 -28.12
C GLU A 466 1.88 -22.46 -26.67
N ILE A 467 1.07 -21.58 -26.06
CA ILE A 467 1.20 -21.18 -24.64
C ILE A 467 1.03 -22.41 -23.74
N ARG A 468 -0.01 -23.22 -23.98
CA ARG A 468 -0.25 -24.42 -23.18
C ARG A 468 0.92 -25.38 -23.26
N SER A 469 1.41 -25.66 -24.47
CA SER A 469 2.51 -26.59 -24.69
C SER A 469 3.81 -26.10 -24.04
N PHE A 470 4.09 -24.81 -24.10
CA PHE A 470 5.30 -24.23 -23.50
C PHE A 470 5.30 -24.36 -21.96
N TYR A 471 4.20 -24.02 -21.29
CA TYR A 471 4.15 -24.03 -19.82
C TYR A 471 3.80 -25.40 -19.22
N LEU A 472 2.81 -26.09 -19.78
CA LEU A 472 2.25 -27.31 -19.20
C LEU A 472 2.76 -28.57 -19.90
N GLY A 473 3.27 -28.46 -21.13
CA GLY A 473 3.54 -29.62 -21.98
C GLY A 473 2.27 -30.47 -22.15
N ASN A 474 2.31 -31.69 -21.63
CA ASN A 474 1.19 -32.64 -21.64
C ASN A 474 0.40 -32.68 -20.32
N LYS A 475 0.75 -31.83 -19.33
CA LYS A 475 0.04 -31.77 -18.05
C LYS A 475 -1.35 -31.16 -18.23
N HIS A 476 -2.29 -31.61 -17.42
CA HIS A 476 -3.60 -30.97 -17.28
C HIS A 476 -3.48 -29.81 -16.29
N VAL A 477 -4.36 -28.82 -16.38
CA VAL A 477 -4.47 -27.77 -15.36
C VAL A 477 -5.09 -28.39 -14.10
N GLY A 478 -4.23 -28.63 -13.11
CA GLY A 478 -4.57 -29.34 -11.88
C GLY A 478 -3.68 -28.94 -10.71
N LEU A 479 -3.78 -29.67 -9.60
CA LEU A 479 -2.95 -29.44 -8.42
C LEU A 479 -1.47 -29.77 -8.68
N GLU A 480 -1.25 -30.74 -9.58
CA GLU A 480 0.04 -31.22 -10.06
C GLU A 480 0.75 -30.26 -11.01
N SER A 481 0.03 -29.27 -11.56
CA SER A 481 0.56 -28.27 -12.49
C SER A 481 0.59 -26.85 -11.89
N VAL A 482 0.47 -26.73 -10.57
CA VAL A 482 0.31 -25.44 -9.89
C VAL A 482 1.55 -24.55 -10.08
N ASP A 483 2.75 -25.12 -10.11
CA ASP A 483 3.98 -24.34 -10.28
C ASP A 483 4.09 -23.78 -11.70
N GLU A 484 3.71 -24.56 -12.71
CA GLU A 484 3.60 -24.11 -14.11
C GLU A 484 2.56 -23.01 -14.26
N MET A 485 1.42 -23.15 -13.59
CA MET A 485 0.38 -22.12 -13.57
C MET A 485 0.83 -20.84 -12.84
N ILE A 486 1.59 -20.96 -11.75
CA ILE A 486 2.19 -19.80 -11.08
C ILE A 486 3.19 -19.11 -12.02
N ALA A 487 4.02 -19.86 -12.75
CA ALA A 487 4.96 -19.29 -13.71
C ALA A 487 4.22 -18.54 -14.83
N LEU A 488 3.23 -19.16 -15.45
CA LEU A 488 2.40 -18.57 -16.51
C LEU A 488 1.71 -17.29 -16.04
N LEU A 489 1.02 -17.36 -14.91
CA LEU A 489 0.28 -16.20 -14.38
C LEU A 489 1.21 -15.12 -13.84
N THR A 490 2.42 -15.45 -13.36
CA THR A 490 3.44 -14.46 -12.98
C THR A 490 3.85 -13.66 -14.21
N ASP A 491 4.05 -14.35 -15.34
CA ASP A 491 4.41 -13.68 -16.59
C ASP A 491 3.28 -12.81 -17.11
N LEU A 492 2.08 -13.37 -17.24
CA LEU A 492 0.91 -12.67 -17.79
C LEU A 492 0.45 -11.49 -16.94
N MET A 493 0.38 -11.66 -15.61
CA MET A 493 -0.24 -10.67 -14.74
C MET A 493 0.74 -9.63 -14.23
N PHE A 494 2.05 -9.91 -14.23
CA PHE A 494 3.04 -9.03 -13.61
C PHE A 494 4.27 -8.79 -14.49
N LEU A 495 5.07 -9.83 -14.75
CA LEU A 495 6.41 -9.66 -15.32
C LEU A 495 6.39 -9.04 -16.72
N GLN A 496 5.46 -9.41 -17.61
CA GLN A 496 5.40 -8.81 -18.95
C GLN A 496 5.22 -7.29 -18.91
N GLY A 497 4.23 -6.80 -18.15
CA GLY A 497 3.97 -5.36 -18.03
C GLY A 497 5.11 -4.61 -17.34
N ILE A 498 5.70 -5.20 -16.29
CA ILE A 498 6.86 -4.64 -15.57
C ILE A 498 8.07 -4.54 -16.49
N ARG A 499 8.36 -5.59 -17.26
CA ARG A 499 9.49 -5.66 -18.19
C ARG A 499 9.33 -4.69 -19.34
N ARG A 500 8.15 -4.61 -19.96
CA ARG A 500 7.84 -3.61 -21.02
C ARG A 500 7.99 -2.19 -20.48
N THR A 501 7.52 -1.93 -19.27
CA THR A 501 7.68 -0.64 -18.61
C THR A 501 9.14 -0.27 -18.35
N ALA A 502 9.95 -1.23 -17.86
CA ALA A 502 11.37 -1.02 -17.65
C ALA A 502 12.10 -0.72 -18.97
N ARG A 503 11.77 -1.47 -20.03
CA ARG A 503 12.31 -1.26 -21.37
C ARG A 503 11.94 0.12 -21.92
N ASN A 504 10.66 0.49 -21.87
CA ASN A 504 10.17 1.76 -22.40
C ASN A 504 10.78 2.97 -21.67
N HIS A 505 10.82 2.96 -20.33
CA HIS A 505 11.45 4.05 -19.59
C HIS A 505 12.94 4.16 -19.86
N ALA A 506 13.66 3.05 -19.94
CA ALA A 506 15.10 3.08 -20.21
C ALA A 506 15.39 3.49 -21.66
N LYS A 507 14.54 3.10 -22.62
CA LYS A 507 14.73 3.38 -24.05
C LYS A 507 14.40 4.83 -24.41
N TYR A 508 13.29 5.34 -23.87
CA TYR A 508 12.70 6.63 -24.26
C TYR A 508 12.87 7.73 -23.21
N GLY A 509 13.36 7.39 -22.01
CA GLY A 509 13.64 8.33 -20.94
C GLY A 509 15.09 8.83 -20.96
N ASN A 510 15.36 9.85 -20.14
CA ASN A 510 16.69 10.47 -20.02
C ASN A 510 17.36 10.18 -18.68
N ALA A 511 16.68 9.47 -17.78
CA ALA A 511 17.17 9.14 -16.44
C ALA A 511 17.48 7.63 -16.27
N PRO A 512 18.37 7.26 -15.34
CA PRO A 512 18.69 5.86 -15.08
C PRO A 512 17.47 5.05 -14.61
N VAL A 513 17.35 3.83 -15.14
CA VAL A 513 16.36 2.85 -14.70
C VAL A 513 17.04 1.65 -14.07
N TYR A 514 16.59 1.24 -12.88
CA TYR A 514 17.09 0.08 -12.15
C TYR A 514 16.03 -1.00 -12.07
N MET A 515 16.39 -2.25 -12.38
CA MET A 515 15.48 -3.38 -12.22
C MET A 515 15.96 -4.34 -11.12
N TYR A 516 15.03 -4.87 -10.32
CA TYR A 516 15.31 -5.98 -9.40
C TYR A 516 14.38 -7.17 -9.61
N ARG A 517 14.83 -8.32 -9.11
CA ARG A 517 14.04 -9.53 -8.89
C ARG A 517 14.26 -9.96 -7.44
N PHE A 518 13.21 -10.00 -6.63
CA PHE A 518 13.33 -10.44 -5.24
C PHE A 518 13.04 -11.94 -5.15
N SER A 519 14.05 -12.69 -4.68
CA SER A 519 14.09 -14.15 -4.70
C SER A 519 14.45 -14.77 -3.34
N PHE A 520 14.51 -13.97 -2.29
CA PHE A 520 14.71 -14.45 -0.93
C PHE A 520 13.39 -14.90 -0.28
N ASP A 521 13.16 -16.22 -0.22
CA ASP A 521 12.03 -16.81 0.52
C ASP A 521 12.40 -16.98 2.00
N GLY A 522 12.07 -15.97 2.82
CA GLY A 522 12.44 -15.95 4.23
C GLY A 522 11.30 -15.58 5.17
N ALA A 523 11.62 -15.53 6.47
CA ALA A 523 10.60 -15.40 7.50
C ALA A 523 9.85 -14.06 7.52
N LEU A 524 10.25 -13.04 6.74
CA LEU A 524 9.55 -11.76 6.67
C LEU A 524 8.54 -11.66 5.52
N GLY A 525 8.35 -12.72 4.71
CA GLY A 525 7.33 -12.74 3.66
C GLY A 525 5.92 -12.42 4.16
N LEU A 526 5.43 -11.22 3.86
CA LEU A 526 4.19 -10.68 4.42
C LEU A 526 2.94 -11.43 3.94
N TYR A 527 2.76 -11.56 2.63
CA TYR A 527 1.52 -12.04 2.04
C TYR A 527 1.40 -13.55 2.16
N LYS A 528 2.47 -14.33 1.97
CA LYS A 528 2.45 -15.79 2.24
C LYS A 528 1.94 -16.08 3.63
N ARG A 529 2.39 -15.31 4.62
CA ARG A 529 1.96 -15.50 6.01
C ARG A 529 0.54 -15.03 6.24
N MET A 530 0.17 -13.84 5.77
CA MET A 530 -1.21 -13.32 5.89
C MET A 530 -2.24 -14.24 5.23
N LEU A 531 -1.86 -14.92 4.14
CA LEU A 531 -2.71 -15.81 3.35
C LEU A 531 -2.55 -17.29 3.72
N GLY A 532 -1.63 -17.63 4.62
CA GLY A 532 -1.31 -19.00 5.01
C GLY A 532 -0.95 -19.88 3.81
N ILE A 533 0.02 -19.46 3.00
CA ILE A 533 0.51 -20.18 1.81
C ILE A 533 1.79 -20.94 2.19
N PRO A 534 1.76 -22.28 2.36
CA PRO A 534 2.91 -23.07 2.80
C PRO A 534 3.71 -23.63 1.60
N ARG A 535 3.89 -22.83 0.55
CA ARG A 535 4.58 -23.24 -0.69
C ARG A 535 5.91 -22.47 -0.82
N PRO A 536 7.00 -23.08 -1.31
CA PRO A 536 8.26 -22.38 -1.59
C PRO A 536 8.10 -21.28 -2.65
N GLY A 537 9.00 -20.32 -2.63
CA GLY A 537 9.02 -19.20 -3.57
C GLY A 537 8.50 -17.91 -2.95
N VAL A 538 8.76 -16.78 -3.61
CA VAL A 538 8.39 -15.45 -3.11
C VAL A 538 7.07 -15.02 -3.75
N CYS A 539 6.01 -14.93 -2.93
CA CYS A 539 4.69 -14.47 -3.35
C CYS A 539 4.66 -12.95 -3.55
N HIS A 540 3.69 -12.46 -4.31
CA HIS A 540 3.35 -11.05 -4.39
C HIS A 540 3.24 -10.40 -3.00
N GLY A 541 3.93 -9.26 -2.81
CA GLY A 541 3.93 -8.48 -1.58
C GLY A 541 4.79 -9.04 -0.44
N ASP A 542 5.50 -10.15 -0.61
CA ASP A 542 6.35 -10.71 0.45
C ASP A 542 7.56 -9.84 0.79
N GLU A 543 8.10 -9.11 -0.19
CA GLU A 543 9.22 -8.21 -0.01
C GLU A 543 8.87 -6.99 0.88
N MET A 544 7.57 -6.70 1.05
CA MET A 544 7.12 -5.61 1.94
C MET A 544 7.58 -5.78 3.38
N GLY A 545 7.69 -7.03 3.88
CA GLY A 545 8.18 -7.29 5.23
C GLY A 545 9.65 -6.95 5.45
N TYR A 546 10.39 -6.74 4.36
CA TYR A 546 11.80 -6.35 4.38
C TYR A 546 11.98 -4.84 4.29
N LEU A 547 10.93 -4.08 3.98
CA LEU A 547 10.92 -2.61 3.99
C LEU A 547 10.11 -2.02 5.16
N PHE A 548 9.02 -2.67 5.54
CA PHE A 548 8.12 -2.20 6.59
C PHE A 548 8.04 -3.17 7.76
N LYS A 549 8.02 -2.60 8.96
CA LYS A 549 7.75 -3.37 10.17
C LYS A 549 6.25 -3.54 10.33
N PHE A 550 5.69 -4.67 9.92
CA PHE A 550 4.27 -4.96 10.17
C PHE A 550 4.03 -5.34 11.65
N GLY A 551 2.83 -5.04 12.14
CA GLY A 551 2.41 -5.29 13.53
C GLY A 551 1.81 -6.68 13.77
N PHE A 552 1.54 -7.46 12.72
CA PHE A 552 0.79 -8.72 12.80
C PHE A 552 1.60 -9.87 13.41
N PHE A 553 2.88 -10.01 13.05
CA PHE A 553 3.74 -11.05 13.63
C PHE A 553 4.80 -10.40 14.51
N ASN A 554 4.75 -10.66 15.82
CA ASN A 554 5.81 -10.25 16.75
C ASN A 554 7.02 -11.19 16.62
N LEU A 555 7.59 -11.25 15.41
CA LEU A 555 8.72 -12.12 15.08
C LEU A 555 9.97 -11.57 15.77
N SER A 556 10.49 -12.34 16.72
CA SER A 556 11.82 -12.10 17.28
C SER A 556 12.83 -12.79 16.37
N LEU A 557 13.50 -12.01 15.52
CA LEU A 557 14.56 -12.52 14.65
C LEU A 557 15.92 -12.35 15.33
N ASP A 558 16.83 -13.30 15.11
CA ASP A 558 18.24 -13.13 15.46
C ASP A 558 18.80 -11.94 14.65
N PRO A 559 19.43 -10.93 15.28
CA PRO A 559 20.09 -9.83 14.57
C PRO A 559 21.11 -10.26 13.51
N LYS A 560 21.64 -11.48 13.59
CA LYS A 560 22.59 -12.05 12.62
C LYS A 560 21.91 -12.91 11.53
N SER A 561 20.61 -13.16 11.63
CA SER A 561 19.86 -13.96 10.66
C SER A 561 19.94 -13.38 9.25
N MET A 562 19.79 -14.26 8.25
CA MET A 562 19.78 -13.82 6.85
C MET A 562 18.59 -12.88 6.57
N GLU A 563 17.46 -13.08 7.24
CA GLU A 563 16.31 -12.17 7.16
C GLU A 563 16.65 -10.74 7.54
N VAL A 564 17.37 -10.56 8.65
CA VAL A 564 17.80 -9.22 9.09
C VAL A 564 18.83 -8.64 8.14
N GLN A 565 19.74 -9.45 7.60
CA GLN A 565 20.73 -9.01 6.59
C GLN A 565 20.05 -8.54 5.30
N VAL A 566 19.15 -9.34 4.73
CA VAL A 566 18.39 -8.98 3.52
C VAL A 566 17.52 -7.75 3.76
N LYS A 567 16.84 -7.66 4.92
CA LYS A 567 16.08 -6.48 5.33
C LYS A 567 16.95 -5.23 5.36
N ASN A 568 18.11 -5.28 6.05
CA ASN A 568 19.02 -4.14 6.13
C ASN A 568 19.53 -3.72 4.74
N ARG A 569 19.91 -4.68 3.89
CA ARG A 569 20.34 -4.39 2.51
C ARG A 569 19.25 -3.73 1.69
N MET A 570 18.02 -4.25 1.75
CA MET A 570 16.88 -3.73 0.99
C MET A 570 16.51 -2.32 1.45
N VAL A 571 16.39 -2.08 2.76
CA VAL A 571 16.12 -0.75 3.34
C VAL A 571 17.22 0.25 2.95
N ARG A 572 18.50 -0.15 3.03
CA ARG A 572 19.62 0.69 2.61
C ARG A 572 19.56 1.02 1.12
N MET A 573 19.31 0.05 0.24
CA MET A 573 19.22 0.28 -1.21
C MET A 573 18.06 1.22 -1.57
N TRP A 574 16.88 1.03 -0.97
CA TRP A 574 15.71 1.88 -1.22
C TRP A 574 15.94 3.32 -0.73
N THR A 575 16.48 3.49 0.48
CA THR A 575 16.76 4.82 1.03
C THR A 575 17.95 5.49 0.35
N ASN A 576 18.95 4.74 -0.10
CA ASN A 576 20.03 5.27 -0.95
C ASN A 576 19.49 5.76 -2.29
N PHE A 577 18.58 5.02 -2.91
CA PHE A 577 17.94 5.49 -4.13
C PHE A 577 17.22 6.82 -3.88
N ALA A 578 16.46 6.95 -2.79
CA ALA A 578 15.82 8.21 -2.42
C ALA A 578 16.81 9.37 -2.17
N LYS A 579 17.93 9.09 -1.48
CA LYS A 579 18.99 10.07 -1.16
C LYS A 579 19.81 10.51 -2.37
N TYR A 580 20.13 9.58 -3.27
CA TYR A 580 21.23 9.76 -4.24
C TYR A 580 20.82 9.48 -5.69
N GLY A 581 19.63 8.92 -5.94
CA GLY A 581 19.21 8.48 -7.28
C GLY A 581 19.87 7.20 -7.77
N THR A 582 20.67 6.55 -6.92
CA THR A 582 21.30 5.25 -7.19
C THR A 582 21.18 4.36 -5.93
N PRO A 583 20.81 3.07 -6.06
CA PRO A 583 20.65 2.19 -4.90
C PRO A 583 21.97 1.85 -4.18
N THR A 584 23.09 1.86 -4.90
CA THR A 584 24.43 1.49 -4.40
C THR A 584 25.46 2.59 -4.73
N PRO A 585 25.38 3.77 -4.08
CA PRO A 585 26.26 4.92 -4.36
C PRO A 585 27.69 4.72 -3.88
N ASN A 586 27.89 3.99 -2.78
CA ASN A 586 29.18 3.83 -2.11
C ASN A 586 29.67 2.38 -2.26
N PHE A 587 30.88 2.22 -2.82
CA PHE A 587 31.54 0.93 -3.00
C PHE A 587 32.08 0.34 -1.69
N GLU A 588 32.23 1.16 -0.65
CA GLU A 588 32.71 0.76 0.68
C GLU A 588 31.57 0.48 1.67
N ASP A 589 30.31 0.47 1.23
CA ASP A 589 29.18 0.15 2.12
C ASP A 589 29.32 -1.31 2.62
N PRO A 590 29.48 -1.55 3.93
CA PRO A 590 29.84 -2.86 4.46
C PRO A 590 28.74 -3.91 4.30
N ILE A 591 27.49 -3.52 4.00
CA ILE A 591 26.38 -4.46 3.83
C ILE A 591 25.95 -4.64 2.36
N LEU A 592 26.33 -3.72 1.47
CA LEU A 592 26.00 -3.78 0.04
C LEU A 592 27.16 -4.35 -0.77
N THR A 593 27.16 -5.67 -0.97
CA THR A 593 28.27 -6.42 -1.58
C THR A 593 28.32 -6.36 -3.11
N ALA A 594 27.37 -5.69 -3.76
CA ALA A 594 27.28 -5.61 -5.22
C ALA A 594 26.98 -4.19 -5.68
N LYS A 595 27.56 -3.78 -6.81
CA LYS A 595 27.19 -2.55 -7.52
C LYS A 595 25.93 -2.83 -8.35
N TRP A 596 24.84 -2.13 -8.05
CA TRP A 596 23.63 -2.20 -8.83
C TRP A 596 23.76 -1.29 -10.06
N ALA A 597 24.06 -1.89 -11.23
CA ALA A 597 24.11 -1.16 -12.49
C ALA A 597 22.70 -0.88 -13.02
N PRO A 598 22.44 0.31 -13.61
CA PRO A 598 21.19 0.56 -14.30
C PRO A 598 21.07 -0.31 -15.57
N ILE A 599 19.88 -0.33 -16.14
CA ILE A 599 19.62 -0.88 -17.46
C ILE A 599 20.43 -0.07 -18.49
N ASP A 600 21.05 -0.79 -19.42
CA ASP A 600 21.71 -0.19 -20.58
C ASP A 600 20.65 0.22 -21.62
N ALA A 601 20.33 1.52 -21.68
CA ALA A 601 19.37 2.10 -22.62
C ALA A 601 19.68 1.79 -24.09
N THR A 602 20.96 1.58 -24.44
CA THR A 602 21.39 1.34 -25.82
C THR A 602 21.08 -0.08 -26.29
N ASN A 603 21.02 -1.04 -25.36
CA ASN A 603 20.83 -2.46 -25.64
C ASN A 603 19.60 -3.06 -24.93
N VAL A 604 18.74 -2.23 -24.35
CA VAL A 604 17.61 -2.63 -23.48
C VAL A 604 16.61 -3.59 -24.15
N MET A 605 16.49 -3.54 -25.47
CA MET A 605 15.60 -4.45 -26.20
C MET A 605 16.14 -5.88 -26.21
N ASN A 606 17.46 -6.09 -26.20
CA ASN A 606 18.09 -7.41 -26.24
C ASN A 606 18.59 -7.89 -24.87
N SER A 607 18.98 -6.98 -23.99
CA SER A 607 19.56 -7.29 -22.68
C SER A 607 19.01 -6.36 -21.60
N LEU A 608 18.49 -6.96 -20.53
CA LEU A 608 17.93 -6.24 -19.39
C LEU A 608 18.73 -6.58 -18.13
N ASN A 609 19.54 -5.64 -17.67
CA ASN A 609 20.26 -5.77 -16.40
C ASN A 609 19.29 -5.72 -15.23
N TYR A 610 19.45 -6.61 -14.26
CA TYR A 610 18.69 -6.57 -13.01
C TYR A 610 19.51 -7.08 -11.83
N LEU A 611 19.15 -6.63 -10.62
CA LEU A 611 19.71 -7.17 -9.38
C LEU A 611 18.80 -8.27 -8.84
N ASP A 612 19.32 -9.49 -8.72
CA ASP A 612 18.66 -10.59 -8.01
C ASP A 612 18.95 -10.44 -6.51
N ILE A 613 17.92 -10.18 -5.72
CA ILE A 613 17.99 -9.98 -4.27
C ILE A 613 17.57 -11.29 -3.60
N SER A 614 18.57 -12.10 -3.24
CA SER A 614 18.42 -13.37 -2.53
C SER A 614 19.18 -13.34 -1.21
N HIS A 615 19.72 -14.47 -0.76
CA HIS A 615 20.75 -14.55 0.28
C HIS A 615 21.95 -13.64 -0.03
N GLU A 616 22.28 -13.52 -1.31
CA GLU A 616 23.32 -12.66 -1.87
C GLU A 616 22.71 -11.67 -2.87
N LEU A 617 23.42 -10.57 -3.11
CA LEU A 617 23.08 -9.58 -4.13
C LEU A 617 23.87 -9.89 -5.41
N ASN A 618 23.18 -10.24 -6.49
CA ASN A 618 23.81 -10.66 -7.74
C ASN A 618 23.26 -9.87 -8.93
N MET A 619 24.13 -9.13 -9.63
CA MET A 619 23.76 -8.54 -10.92
C MET A 619 23.67 -9.63 -11.97
N LYS A 620 22.54 -9.69 -12.66
CA LYS A 620 22.24 -10.66 -13.72
C LYS A 620 21.62 -9.94 -14.92
N THR A 621 21.47 -10.67 -16.02
CA THR A 621 20.88 -10.17 -17.26
C THR A 621 19.72 -11.07 -17.67
N ASN A 622 18.66 -10.47 -18.21
CA ASN A 622 17.50 -11.15 -18.77
C ASN A 622 16.82 -12.10 -17.77
N PRO A 623 15.91 -11.57 -16.92
CA PRO A 623 15.17 -12.39 -15.97
C PRO A 623 14.32 -13.45 -16.69
N GLU A 624 14.22 -14.66 -16.13
CA GLU A 624 13.41 -15.78 -16.66
C GLU A 624 13.62 -16.04 -18.17
N PRO A 625 14.88 -16.24 -18.63
CA PRO A 625 15.27 -16.04 -20.03
C PRO A 625 14.49 -16.89 -21.04
N GLU A 626 14.17 -18.14 -20.71
CA GLU A 626 13.38 -19.02 -21.59
C GLU A 626 11.94 -18.51 -21.75
N ARG A 627 11.27 -18.17 -20.65
CA ARG A 627 9.89 -17.68 -20.67
C ARG A 627 9.79 -16.32 -21.33
N GLN A 628 10.75 -15.44 -21.04
CA GLN A 628 10.79 -14.11 -21.62
C GLN A 628 11.10 -14.11 -23.12
N ARG A 629 11.95 -15.04 -23.59
CA ARG A 629 12.16 -15.24 -25.02
C ARG A 629 10.88 -15.73 -25.71
N PHE A 630 10.19 -16.70 -25.12
CA PHE A 630 8.91 -17.18 -25.65
C PHE A 630 7.92 -16.02 -25.86
N TRP A 631 7.73 -15.15 -24.86
CA TRP A 631 6.83 -14.01 -25.01
C TRP A 631 7.34 -12.96 -26.00
N ASP A 632 8.65 -12.66 -26.02
CA ASP A 632 9.23 -11.73 -27.01
C ASP A 632 8.96 -12.22 -28.44
N GLU A 633 9.18 -13.51 -28.72
CA GLU A 633 8.92 -14.13 -30.03
C GLU A 633 7.43 -14.08 -30.40
N MET A 634 6.56 -14.38 -29.44
CA MET A 634 5.11 -14.31 -29.64
C MET A 634 4.66 -12.90 -30.01
N TYR A 635 5.07 -11.90 -29.23
CA TYR A 635 4.70 -10.51 -29.51
C TYR A 635 5.34 -10.00 -30.80
N GLN A 636 6.59 -10.35 -31.08
CA GLN A 636 7.24 -9.98 -32.34
C GLN A 636 6.50 -10.58 -33.54
N HIS A 637 6.04 -11.83 -33.45
CA HIS A 637 5.35 -12.52 -34.53
C HIS A 637 3.94 -11.94 -34.80
N TYR A 638 3.17 -11.65 -33.75
CA TYR A 638 1.76 -11.25 -33.89
C TYR A 638 1.55 -9.72 -33.89
N ASN A 639 2.39 -8.96 -33.20
CA ASN A 639 2.27 -7.50 -33.09
C ASN A 639 3.37 -6.74 -33.87
N GLY A 640 4.39 -7.45 -34.38
CA GLY A 640 5.54 -6.85 -35.07
C GLY A 640 6.64 -6.38 -34.11
N ALA A 641 7.76 -5.90 -34.68
CA ALA A 641 8.97 -5.50 -33.94
C ALA A 641 8.83 -4.19 -33.11
N ALA A 642 7.62 -3.66 -32.96
CA ALA A 642 7.34 -2.36 -32.34
C ALA A 642 7.11 -2.43 -30.81
N MET A 643 7.57 -3.48 -30.12
CA MET A 643 7.44 -3.62 -28.66
C MET A 643 8.73 -3.90 -27.92
#